data_AF-A0A328E5S5-F1
#
_entry.id   AF-A0A328E5S5-F1
#
_cell.length_a   1.000
_cell.length_b   1.000
_cell.length_c   1.000
_cell.angle_alpha   90.00
_cell.angle_beta   90.00
_cell.angle_gamma   90.00
#
_symmetry.space_group_name_H-M   'P 1'
#
loop_
_entity.id
_entity.type
_entity.pdbx_description
1 polymer ?
#
loop_
_entity_poly.entity_id
_entity_poly.type
_entity_poly.pdbx_seq_one_letter_code
_entity_poly.pdbx_strand_id
1 'polypeptide(L)'
;MEPSRLSFALFILEFLICLIPLYSSDDHGTGCPESRNSSLLNLNHTYEFSMLQHQLRGVMTVEDGCSFRVRQFDMLEGSDVRWWGASGEEFENLTKGFVISDQILNKTYANESFVVSLRKNVTWDQIKVVSVWDLPTASDFGHVVLGNSTNSSDFLPAVQTKGQPTMLENCRVLSENYRVRWTLNENEDTVDIGLEAAIPFVNYMAFGWANPTVSSKFMFGSDVTVTGFREDGMPFSDDFFISEYSECMIGKDGTAEGVCPDTVYEPSDQESVNNTRLVYGHRRDGVSFIRYQKPLKSVDKKYDFSLNPNSKMTVIWALGLIKPPDSLRPFYLPQNHGSTYGHLTLNLSERVNNCVGPLDAQDKQDQDLVNADKKEPLVVTVGPAIFYPNPPNPSRVLYINKKESPVLRVERGVPIVFSLQAGHDVAFYITSDPIGGNATLRNASETIYFGGPEAEGVQASPTEMTWAPDRNTPDLVYYHSIYTQKMGWKVEVVDGGLPDMYNSSVLLDDQQVTLFWTLSDNSISMAARGEKKSGYLAIGFGREMVNSYAYVGWVDDYGNGRVNTYWVDGKDASNIHPTNENLTNVRCKSENGIITMEFTRPFLPSCVNGDMPECKNIIEPTTPLKVIWAMGAQWSDSHLSVRNMHSITSSRPVHVLLMRGSAEAEEDLRPVLAVHGFMMFLAWGILLPGGILAARYLKHLKGDGWFQIHVYLQYSGLAIVFLGFLFAVAELRGFYFSSLHVKFGLLAITLVIAQPANAYFRPKKPSSPGEEGSSKRLLWEYVHVLTGRCAIIVGIAALITGMKHLGERYGDEDVRALVWALVAWFLIMALITIYLEYRQRKRRGNRTPGRSNWVLGSNGEEEDIDLLSPSRVAEKESRSSERMEVQLEPLSNR
;
A
#
# COMPACT_ATOMS: atom_id res chain seq x y z
N MET A 1 19.14 -35.48 -62.57
CA MET A 1 19.82 -34.88 -63.73
C MET A 1 20.36 -33.52 -63.26
N GLU A 2 21.70 -33.42 -63.27
CA GLU A 2 22.59 -32.29 -62.95
C GLU A 2 22.07 -31.10 -62.11
N PRO A 3 22.65 -30.84 -60.92
CA PRO A 3 22.66 -29.51 -60.34
C PRO A 3 23.84 -28.70 -60.90
N SER A 4 23.53 -27.44 -61.19
CA SER A 4 24.33 -26.43 -61.86
C SER A 4 25.48 -25.90 -61.00
N ARG A 5 26.56 -25.51 -61.68
CA ARG A 5 27.87 -25.07 -61.18
C ARG A 5 27.86 -23.71 -60.45
N LEU A 6 26.95 -23.48 -59.50
CA LEU A 6 26.95 -22.26 -58.67
C LEU A 6 27.22 -22.50 -57.18
N SER A 7 27.17 -23.74 -56.68
CA SER A 7 27.48 -24.04 -55.26
C SER A 7 28.96 -24.33 -54.96
N PHE A 8 29.80 -24.57 -55.98
CA PHE A 8 31.20 -24.96 -55.76
C PHE A 8 32.15 -23.77 -55.54
N ALA A 9 31.75 -22.56 -55.92
CA ALA A 9 32.55 -21.34 -55.74
C ALA A 9 32.36 -20.68 -54.36
N LEU A 10 31.19 -20.86 -53.71
CA LEU A 10 30.99 -20.37 -52.34
C LEU A 10 31.63 -21.28 -51.29
N PHE A 11 31.72 -22.59 -51.54
CA PHE A 11 32.36 -23.53 -50.59
C PHE A 11 33.89 -23.39 -50.52
N ILE A 12 34.54 -22.87 -51.57
CA ILE A 12 36.00 -22.64 -51.59
C ILE A 12 36.37 -21.31 -50.92
N LEU A 13 35.43 -20.36 -50.82
CA LEU A 13 35.67 -19.10 -50.10
C LEU A 13 35.52 -19.25 -48.58
N GLU A 14 34.67 -20.18 -48.11
CA GLU A 14 34.56 -20.48 -46.67
C GLU A 14 35.69 -21.39 -46.15
N PHE A 15 36.33 -22.21 -46.99
CA PHE A 15 37.41 -23.09 -46.55
C PHE A 15 38.80 -22.43 -46.50
N LEU A 16 38.99 -21.29 -47.19
CA LEU A 16 40.26 -20.51 -47.13
C LEU A 16 40.34 -19.52 -45.96
N ILE A 17 39.24 -19.28 -45.24
CA ILE A 17 39.19 -18.37 -44.08
C ILE A 17 39.48 -19.09 -42.76
N CYS A 18 39.50 -20.44 -42.73
CA CYS A 18 39.77 -21.24 -41.54
C CYS A 18 41.23 -21.74 -41.38
N LEU A 19 42.19 -21.29 -42.22
CA LEU A 19 43.59 -21.74 -42.15
C LEU A 19 44.63 -20.60 -42.19
N ILE A 20 44.25 -19.40 -41.76
CA ILE A 20 45.24 -18.41 -41.33
C ILE A 20 45.30 -18.48 -39.81
N PRO A 21 46.45 -18.86 -39.20
CA PRO A 21 46.65 -18.62 -37.80
C PRO A 21 46.70 -17.11 -37.63
N LEU A 22 45.60 -16.51 -37.18
CA LEU A 22 45.65 -15.20 -36.55
C LEU A 22 46.37 -15.38 -35.22
N TYR A 23 47.69 -15.48 -35.30
CA TYR A 23 48.55 -14.80 -34.34
C TYR A 23 48.19 -13.31 -34.48
N SER A 24 47.12 -12.86 -33.81
CA SER A 24 47.13 -11.50 -33.30
C SER A 24 48.04 -11.52 -32.08
N SER A 25 49.35 -11.49 -32.34
CA SER A 25 50.17 -10.60 -31.56
C SER A 25 49.55 -9.22 -31.73
N ASP A 26 48.63 -8.85 -30.83
CA ASP A 26 48.41 -7.44 -30.52
C ASP A 26 49.70 -6.98 -29.85
N ASP A 27 50.67 -6.72 -30.72
CA ASP A 27 51.76 -5.82 -30.51
C ASP A 27 51.15 -4.41 -30.38
N HIS A 28 50.52 -4.16 -29.24
CA HIS A 28 50.56 -2.84 -28.63
C HIS A 28 51.86 -2.72 -27.84
N GLY A 29 52.97 -2.88 -28.56
CA GLY A 29 54.27 -2.38 -28.18
C GLY A 29 54.16 -0.90 -27.82
N THR A 30 54.44 -0.64 -26.55
CA THR A 30 55.43 0.35 -26.12
C THR A 30 55.20 1.77 -26.62
N GLY A 31 54.26 2.44 -25.98
CA GLY A 31 54.19 3.90 -25.89
C GLY A 31 54.11 4.35 -24.45
N CYS A 32 54.89 3.72 -23.57
CA CYS A 32 55.09 4.22 -22.21
C CYS A 32 56.36 5.10 -22.27
N PRO A 33 56.35 6.34 -21.76
CA PRO A 33 57.57 7.12 -21.69
C PRO A 33 58.57 6.31 -20.87
N GLU A 34 59.73 5.97 -21.46
CA GLU A 34 60.85 5.42 -20.69
C GLU A 34 61.23 6.46 -19.61
N SER A 35 60.63 6.39 -18.42
CA SER A 35 61.16 7.07 -17.26
C SER A 35 62.38 6.26 -16.81
N ARG A 36 63.51 6.57 -17.45
CA ARG A 36 64.84 6.01 -17.15
C ARG A 36 65.36 6.35 -15.74
N ASN A 37 64.52 6.76 -14.80
CA ASN A 37 64.87 7.07 -13.41
C ASN A 37 63.63 7.10 -12.51
N SER A 38 62.98 5.96 -12.24
CA SER A 38 62.09 5.85 -11.09
C SER A 38 62.88 5.41 -9.87
N SER A 39 63.69 6.31 -9.30
CA SER A 39 64.51 6.05 -8.09
C SER A 39 63.70 5.79 -6.81
N LEU A 40 62.37 5.69 -6.91
CA LEU A 40 61.42 5.56 -5.80
C LEU A 40 60.69 4.21 -5.75
N LEU A 41 60.82 3.35 -6.77
CA LEU A 41 60.06 2.09 -6.83
C LEU A 41 60.97 0.90 -6.62
N ASN A 42 60.73 0.18 -5.52
CA ASN A 42 61.26 -1.18 -5.36
C ASN A 42 60.50 -2.09 -6.33
N LEU A 43 60.98 -2.20 -7.57
CA LEU A 43 60.47 -3.16 -8.55
C LEU A 43 60.44 -4.57 -7.92
N ASN A 44 59.35 -5.31 -8.14
CA ASN A 44 59.05 -6.60 -7.50
C ASN A 44 58.74 -6.56 -6.00
N HIS A 45 58.54 -5.39 -5.38
CA HIS A 45 57.99 -5.35 -4.02
C HIS A 45 56.50 -5.72 -4.02
N THR A 46 56.10 -6.51 -3.02
CA THR A 46 54.73 -6.94 -2.78
C THR A 46 54.06 -6.01 -1.78
N TYR A 47 52.89 -5.49 -2.12
CA TYR A 47 52.03 -4.66 -1.28
C TYR A 47 50.73 -5.41 -1.01
N GLU A 48 50.23 -5.38 0.22
CA GLU A 48 48.94 -5.99 0.61
C GLU A 48 47.85 -4.92 0.64
N PHE A 49 46.70 -5.19 0.03
CA PHE A 49 45.56 -4.25 0.07
C PHE A 49 45.02 -4.12 1.50
N SER A 50 44.77 -2.88 1.92
CA SER A 50 43.95 -2.61 3.10
C SER A 50 42.50 -3.02 2.80
N MET A 51 41.83 -3.66 3.77
CA MET A 51 40.40 -3.99 3.65
C MET A 51 39.57 -2.87 4.28
N LEU A 52 38.83 -2.14 3.47
CA LEU A 52 37.90 -1.11 3.95
C LEU A 52 36.44 -1.49 3.70
N GLN A 53 36.11 -1.98 2.51
CA GLN A 53 34.77 -2.46 2.14
C GLN A 53 34.81 -3.56 1.08
N HIS A 54 33.63 -4.11 0.78
CA HIS A 54 33.40 -5.16 -0.22
C HIS A 54 34.31 -6.39 -0.05
N GLN A 55 34.74 -6.63 1.19
CA GLN A 55 35.66 -7.71 1.55
C GLN A 55 36.91 -7.76 0.65
N LEU A 56 37.42 -6.61 0.20
CA LEU A 56 38.59 -6.53 -0.67
C LEU A 56 39.83 -7.16 -0.01
N ARG A 57 40.45 -8.13 -0.69
CA ARG A 57 41.75 -8.70 -0.33
C ARG A 57 42.60 -8.93 -1.57
N GLY A 58 43.91 -8.92 -1.38
CA GLY A 58 44.85 -9.35 -2.42
C GLY A 58 46.23 -8.76 -2.21
N VAL A 59 47.14 -9.18 -3.09
CA VAL A 59 48.51 -8.70 -3.11
C VAL A 59 48.80 -8.07 -4.46
N MET A 60 49.31 -6.84 -4.42
CA MET A 60 49.77 -6.09 -5.57
C MET A 60 51.29 -6.16 -5.68
N THR A 61 51.79 -6.37 -6.90
CA THR A 61 53.22 -6.36 -7.23
C THR A 61 53.45 -5.48 -8.44
N VAL A 62 54.33 -4.50 -8.33
CA VAL A 62 54.69 -3.63 -9.47
C VAL A 62 55.66 -4.42 -10.36
N GLU A 63 55.27 -4.67 -11.62
CA GLU A 63 56.08 -5.45 -12.57
C GLU A 63 57.04 -4.56 -13.36
N ASP A 64 56.53 -3.45 -13.88
CA ASP A 64 57.32 -2.50 -14.67
C ASP A 64 56.80 -1.05 -14.50
N GLY A 65 57.33 -0.12 -15.29
CA GLY A 65 56.95 1.29 -15.25
C GLY A 65 55.50 1.59 -15.67
N CYS A 66 54.76 0.59 -16.16
CA CYS A 66 53.50 0.77 -16.88
C CYS A 66 52.41 -0.23 -16.47
N SER A 67 52.73 -1.21 -15.63
CA SER A 67 51.82 -2.28 -15.22
C SER A 67 52.13 -2.83 -13.84
N PHE A 68 51.10 -3.41 -13.22
CA PHE A 68 51.21 -4.12 -11.96
C PHE A 68 50.39 -5.38 -11.99
N ARG A 69 50.87 -6.42 -11.30
CA ARG A 69 50.17 -7.70 -11.15
C ARG A 69 49.47 -7.75 -9.81
N VAL A 70 48.22 -8.19 -9.84
CA VAL A 70 47.41 -8.49 -8.66
C VAL A 70 47.27 -10.00 -8.53
N ARG A 71 47.43 -10.52 -7.31
CA ARG A 71 47.30 -11.94 -6.97
C ARG A 71 46.37 -12.11 -5.78
N GLN A 72 45.74 -13.29 -5.70
CA GLN A 72 44.83 -13.67 -4.61
C GLN A 72 43.74 -12.62 -4.39
N PHE A 73 43.19 -12.09 -5.49
CA PHE A 73 42.24 -11.00 -5.46
C PHE A 73 40.84 -11.51 -5.12
N ASP A 74 40.32 -11.08 -3.98
CA ASP A 74 38.95 -11.29 -3.52
C ASP A 74 38.24 -9.94 -3.43
N MET A 75 37.04 -9.84 -3.98
CA MET A 75 36.24 -8.61 -3.91
C MET A 75 34.79 -8.92 -4.26
N LEU A 76 33.84 -8.39 -3.50
CA LEU A 76 32.43 -8.40 -3.88
C LEU A 76 32.15 -7.33 -4.95
N GLU A 77 31.25 -7.62 -5.88
CA GLU A 77 30.85 -6.68 -6.94
C GLU A 77 30.40 -5.32 -6.37
N GLY A 78 30.78 -4.24 -7.05
CA GLY A 78 30.35 -2.86 -6.79
C GLY A 78 29.64 -2.25 -8.00
N SER A 79 29.30 -0.95 -7.95
CA SER A 79 28.48 -0.31 -8.98
C SER A 79 29.31 0.08 -10.22
N ASP A 80 30.31 0.95 -10.04
CA ASP A 80 31.27 1.29 -11.09
C ASP A 80 32.67 1.43 -10.47
N VAL A 81 33.30 0.26 -10.30
CA VAL A 81 34.57 0.13 -9.59
C VAL A 81 35.74 0.22 -10.56
N ARG A 82 36.69 1.12 -10.25
CA ARG A 82 37.86 1.44 -11.05
C ARG A 82 39.14 1.36 -10.24
N TRP A 83 40.25 1.17 -10.95
CA TRP A 83 41.57 1.40 -10.39
C TRP A 83 41.82 2.91 -10.28
N TRP A 84 42.11 3.35 -9.06
CA TRP A 84 42.23 4.75 -8.70
C TRP A 84 43.61 5.08 -8.14
N GLY A 85 44.18 6.20 -8.57
CA GLY A 85 45.48 6.68 -8.14
C GLY A 85 45.34 7.99 -7.39
N ALA A 86 46.02 8.10 -6.25
CA ALA A 86 46.06 9.32 -5.45
C ALA A 86 47.48 9.68 -5.00
N SER A 87 47.67 10.96 -4.70
CA SER A 87 48.93 11.54 -4.22
C SER A 87 49.22 11.25 -2.74
N GLY A 88 48.26 10.71 -1.99
CA GLY A 88 48.36 10.39 -0.57
C GLY A 88 47.09 9.68 -0.05
N GLU A 89 47.16 9.17 1.17
CA GLU A 89 46.10 8.39 1.84
C GLU A 89 45.04 9.26 2.56
N GLU A 90 45.27 10.56 2.64
CA GLU A 90 44.33 11.50 3.27
C GLU A 90 43.07 11.71 2.41
N PHE A 91 41.94 11.98 3.08
CA PHE A 91 40.62 12.20 2.47
C PHE A 91 40.66 13.15 1.25
N GLU A 92 41.32 14.30 1.37
CA GLU A 92 41.40 15.28 0.28
C GLU A 92 42.18 14.76 -0.94
N ASN A 93 43.22 13.96 -0.71
CA ASN A 93 44.06 13.42 -1.78
C ASN A 93 43.34 12.26 -2.49
N LEU A 94 42.70 11.38 -1.74
CA LEU A 94 41.91 10.26 -2.29
C LEU A 94 40.74 10.78 -3.12
N THR A 95 39.98 11.76 -2.61
CA THR A 95 38.84 12.33 -3.35
C THR A 95 39.24 13.12 -4.60
N LYS A 96 40.46 13.68 -4.65
CA LYS A 96 41.03 14.38 -5.82
C LYS A 96 41.84 13.47 -6.75
N GLY A 97 41.85 12.16 -6.53
CA GLY A 97 42.59 11.22 -7.35
C GLY A 97 42.05 11.10 -8.78
N PHE A 98 42.52 10.08 -9.50
CA PHE A 98 42.15 9.85 -10.89
C PHE A 98 42.17 8.38 -11.26
N VAL A 99 41.42 8.02 -12.30
CA VAL A 99 41.40 6.64 -12.83
C VAL A 99 42.73 6.33 -13.53
N ILE A 100 43.41 5.28 -13.07
CA ILE A 100 44.75 4.90 -13.55
C ILE A 100 44.74 3.81 -14.63
N SER A 101 43.65 3.05 -14.76
CA SER A 101 43.52 1.96 -15.75
C SER A 101 42.15 1.99 -16.44
N ASP A 102 42.09 1.50 -17.68
CA ASP A 102 40.84 1.29 -18.41
C ASP A 102 40.12 0.00 -18.00
N GLN A 103 40.79 -0.89 -17.27
CA GLN A 103 40.19 -2.11 -16.75
C GLN A 103 39.16 -1.79 -15.65
N ILE A 104 37.96 -2.36 -15.81
CA ILE A 104 36.81 -2.20 -14.89
C ILE A 104 36.72 -3.43 -14.00
N LEU A 105 36.31 -3.24 -12.74
CA LEU A 105 36.10 -4.31 -11.77
C LEU A 105 34.59 -4.51 -11.55
N ASN A 106 33.92 -5.24 -12.45
CA ASN A 106 32.45 -5.32 -12.52
C ASN A 106 31.88 -6.70 -12.17
N LYS A 107 32.61 -7.52 -11.42
CA LYS A 107 32.16 -8.84 -10.99
C LYS A 107 32.70 -9.13 -9.59
N THR A 108 32.14 -10.14 -8.95
CA THR A 108 32.77 -10.74 -7.76
C THR A 108 34.03 -11.49 -8.19
N TYR A 109 35.15 -11.17 -7.55
CA TYR A 109 36.43 -11.84 -7.75
C TYR A 109 36.65 -12.84 -6.61
N ALA A 110 37.09 -14.05 -6.97
CA ALA A 110 37.35 -15.12 -6.01
C ALA A 110 38.71 -15.76 -6.27
N ASN A 111 39.71 -15.33 -5.52
CA ASN A 111 41.11 -15.76 -5.58
C ASN A 111 41.69 -15.64 -7.00
N GLU A 112 41.35 -14.57 -7.71
CA GLU A 112 41.80 -14.34 -9.09
C GLU A 112 43.18 -13.69 -9.13
N SER A 113 43.89 -13.85 -10.26
CA SER A 113 45.20 -13.22 -10.48
C SER A 113 45.29 -12.71 -11.92
N PHE A 114 45.64 -11.45 -12.08
CA PHE A 114 45.69 -10.79 -13.39
C PHE A 114 46.68 -9.61 -13.38
N VAL A 115 46.99 -9.07 -14.55
CA VAL A 115 47.87 -7.91 -14.73
C VAL A 115 47.03 -6.71 -15.14
N VAL A 116 47.27 -5.57 -14.51
CA VAL A 116 46.60 -4.30 -14.77
C VAL A 116 47.59 -3.37 -15.47
N SER A 117 47.18 -2.85 -16.63
CA SER A 117 47.96 -1.88 -17.40
C SER A 117 47.53 -0.45 -17.07
N LEU A 118 48.50 0.44 -16.90
CA LEU A 118 48.26 1.87 -16.69
C LEU A 118 47.86 2.57 -18.00
N ARG A 119 47.10 3.66 -17.87
CA ARG A 119 46.78 4.57 -18.98
C ARG A 119 48.03 5.29 -19.49
N LYS A 120 48.02 5.67 -20.77
CA LYS A 120 49.16 6.32 -21.45
C LYS A 120 49.68 7.60 -20.78
N ASN A 121 48.82 8.34 -20.08
CA ASN A 121 49.16 9.62 -19.44
C ASN A 121 49.49 9.49 -17.95
N VAL A 122 49.58 8.26 -17.43
CA VAL A 122 49.73 7.98 -16.01
C VAL A 122 51.11 7.40 -15.75
N THR A 123 51.83 8.01 -14.79
CA THR A 123 53.16 7.56 -14.37
C THR A 123 53.17 7.31 -12.87
N TRP A 124 53.95 6.32 -12.42
CA TRP A 124 54.06 5.99 -10.99
C TRP A 124 54.49 7.15 -10.09
N ASP A 125 55.24 8.15 -10.59
CA ASP A 125 55.64 9.33 -9.81
C ASP A 125 54.45 10.17 -9.31
N GLN A 126 53.29 10.04 -9.96
CA GLN A 126 52.05 10.73 -9.59
C GLN A 126 51.21 9.95 -8.59
N ILE A 127 51.53 8.67 -8.35
CA ILE A 127 50.71 7.74 -7.59
C ILE A 127 51.49 7.31 -6.34
N LYS A 128 51.02 7.76 -5.18
CA LYS A 128 51.46 7.21 -3.89
C LYS A 128 50.48 6.19 -3.34
N VAL A 129 49.22 6.21 -3.76
CA VAL A 129 48.20 5.27 -3.31
C VAL A 129 47.47 4.71 -4.52
N VAL A 130 47.36 3.38 -4.58
CA VAL A 130 46.50 2.69 -5.55
C VAL A 130 45.31 2.12 -4.80
N SER A 131 44.12 2.58 -5.13
CA SER A 131 42.85 2.22 -4.51
C SER A 131 41.94 1.50 -5.50
N VAL A 132 41.11 0.61 -4.98
CA VAL A 132 39.95 0.06 -5.67
C VAL A 132 38.75 0.92 -5.29
N TRP A 133 38.23 1.68 -6.25
CA TRP A 133 37.36 2.82 -5.96
C TRP A 133 36.03 2.75 -6.70
N ASP A 134 34.92 2.96 -6.00
CA ASP A 134 33.58 3.10 -6.57
C ASP A 134 33.28 4.56 -6.91
N LEU A 135 33.06 4.85 -8.21
CA LEU A 135 32.85 6.21 -8.69
C LEU A 135 31.54 6.85 -8.18
N PRO A 136 30.37 6.18 -8.21
CA PRO A 136 29.09 6.80 -7.84
C PRO A 136 29.03 7.24 -6.38
N THR A 137 29.61 6.47 -5.46
CA THR A 137 29.60 6.78 -4.02
C THR A 137 30.88 7.43 -3.52
N ALA A 138 31.87 7.59 -4.42
CA ALA A 138 33.23 8.01 -4.09
C ALA A 138 33.81 7.19 -2.94
N SER A 139 33.63 5.86 -3.00
CA SER A 139 34.00 4.95 -1.92
C SER A 139 35.29 4.19 -2.21
N ASP A 140 36.16 4.08 -1.21
CA ASP A 140 37.38 3.29 -1.23
C ASP A 140 37.11 1.90 -0.68
N PHE A 141 37.16 0.86 -1.53
CA PHE A 141 37.02 -0.52 -1.07
C PHE A 141 38.30 -1.00 -0.36
N GLY A 142 39.42 -0.35 -0.66
CA GLY A 142 40.71 -0.64 -0.08
C GLY A 142 41.85 -0.23 -1.00
N HIS A 143 43.02 -0.02 -0.40
CA HIS A 143 44.14 0.57 -1.11
C HIS A 143 45.51 0.04 -0.66
N VAL A 144 46.52 0.32 -1.48
CA VAL A 144 47.94 0.12 -1.14
C VAL A 144 48.67 1.45 -1.15
N VAL A 145 49.56 1.64 -0.18
CA VAL A 145 50.42 2.83 -0.08
C VAL A 145 51.81 2.50 -0.58
N LEU A 146 52.26 3.21 -1.61
CA LEU A 146 53.53 3.06 -2.29
C LEU A 146 54.56 4.02 -1.67
N GLY A 147 55.41 3.52 -0.77
CA GLY A 147 56.50 4.30 -0.16
C GLY A 147 57.33 3.53 0.88
N ASN A 148 58.54 4.00 1.20
CA ASN A 148 59.40 3.41 2.25
C ASN A 148 58.88 3.85 3.64
N SER A 149 58.21 2.96 4.38
CA SER A 149 57.80 3.25 5.75
C SER A 149 59.00 3.18 6.70
N THR A 150 59.74 4.28 6.83
CA THR A 150 60.62 4.50 7.98
C THR A 150 60.30 5.85 8.60
N ASN A 151 59.76 5.80 9.83
CA ASN A 151 59.55 6.88 10.79
C ASN A 151 58.29 7.74 10.60
N SER A 152 57.21 7.33 11.27
CA SER A 152 56.16 8.25 11.76
C SER A 152 55.76 7.83 13.17
N SER A 153 56.61 8.17 14.14
CA SER A 153 56.24 8.28 15.54
C SER A 153 55.88 9.75 15.79
N ASP A 154 54.60 10.08 15.72
CA ASP A 154 53.93 11.12 16.51
C ASP A 154 52.50 11.32 15.98
N PHE A 155 51.61 11.71 16.90
CA PHE A 155 50.16 11.97 16.78
C PHE A 155 49.20 10.86 17.25
N LEU A 156 48.15 11.35 17.92
CA LEU A 156 47.20 10.74 18.88
C LEU A 156 46.36 9.57 18.29
N PRO A 157 45.65 8.76 19.11
CA PRO A 157 45.30 7.38 18.77
C PRO A 157 44.13 7.30 17.77
N ALA A 158 44.42 7.53 16.49
CA ALA A 158 43.77 6.79 15.43
C ALA A 158 44.42 5.40 15.42
N VAL A 159 43.61 4.36 15.64
CA VAL A 159 44.02 2.96 15.72
C VAL A 159 45.01 2.63 14.59
N GLN A 160 46.26 2.39 14.98
CA GLN A 160 47.34 1.95 14.11
C GLN A 160 46.92 0.66 13.40
N THR A 161 46.47 0.78 12.15
CA THR A 161 46.36 -0.35 11.24
C THR A 161 47.64 -0.44 10.41
N LYS A 162 48.75 -0.81 11.07
CA LYS A 162 49.66 -1.73 10.37
C LYS A 162 48.87 -3.02 10.24
N GLY A 163 48.15 -3.18 9.13
CA GLY A 163 47.23 -4.28 8.91
C GLY A 163 47.92 -5.59 9.21
N GLN A 164 47.46 -6.29 10.24
CA GLN A 164 47.90 -7.66 10.43
C GLN A 164 47.27 -8.50 9.32
N PRO A 165 48.00 -9.47 8.75
CA PRO A 165 47.48 -10.27 7.67
C PRO A 165 46.24 -11.03 8.13
N THR A 166 45.14 -10.83 7.40
CA THR A 166 43.86 -11.52 7.63
C THR A 166 43.80 -12.84 6.87
N MET A 167 44.74 -13.06 5.95
CA MET A 167 44.93 -14.31 5.23
C MET A 167 45.95 -15.17 5.97
N LEU A 168 45.52 -16.37 6.34
CA LEU A 168 46.34 -17.40 6.95
C LEU A 168 46.59 -18.53 5.94
N GLU A 169 47.59 -19.36 6.19
CA GLU A 169 48.06 -20.38 5.24
C GLU A 169 46.98 -21.40 4.88
N ASN A 170 46.12 -21.72 5.86
CA ASN A 170 45.08 -22.73 5.72
C ASN A 170 43.70 -22.17 5.98
N CYS A 171 42.68 -22.75 5.35
CA CYS A 171 41.28 -22.40 5.57
C CYS A 171 40.32 -23.56 5.27
N ARG A 172 39.29 -23.69 6.12
CA ARG A 172 38.18 -24.64 6.01
C ARG A 172 36.85 -23.92 6.20
N VAL A 173 35.89 -24.24 5.33
CA VAL A 173 34.49 -23.83 5.48
C VAL A 173 33.83 -24.74 6.52
N LEU A 174 33.22 -24.14 7.54
CA LEU A 174 32.50 -24.82 8.62
C LEU A 174 31.01 -24.90 8.31
N SER A 175 30.45 -23.78 7.85
CA SER A 175 29.08 -23.59 7.37
C SER A 175 29.09 -22.58 6.21
N GLU A 176 27.98 -22.38 5.51
CA GLU A 176 27.86 -21.43 4.40
C GLU A 176 28.35 -20.02 4.79
N ASN A 177 28.07 -19.60 6.02
CA ASN A 177 28.39 -18.26 6.54
C ASN A 177 29.51 -18.26 7.59
N TYR A 178 30.24 -19.37 7.77
CA TYR A 178 31.29 -19.47 8.81
C TYR A 178 32.47 -20.29 8.35
N ARG A 179 33.68 -19.73 8.46
CA ARG A 179 34.93 -20.38 8.11
C ARG A 179 36.02 -20.13 9.15
N VAL A 180 36.94 -21.10 9.23
CA VAL A 180 38.12 -21.03 10.07
C VAL A 180 39.37 -20.99 9.20
N ARG A 181 40.27 -20.09 9.54
CA ARG A 181 41.59 -19.90 8.94
C ARG A 181 42.65 -20.20 10.00
N TRP A 182 43.75 -20.83 9.63
CA TRP A 182 44.85 -21.04 10.59
C TRP A 182 46.23 -21.05 9.95
N THR A 183 47.22 -20.59 10.72
CA THR A 183 48.66 -20.73 10.42
C THR A 183 49.34 -21.36 11.62
N LEU A 184 50.16 -22.38 11.37
CA LEU A 184 50.95 -23.04 12.40
C LEU A 184 52.32 -22.36 12.49
N ASN A 185 52.69 -21.87 13.68
CA ASN A 185 54.02 -21.32 13.93
C ASN A 185 54.84 -22.30 14.78
N GLU A 186 55.56 -23.21 14.11
CA GLU A 186 56.37 -24.25 14.77
C GLU A 186 57.52 -23.67 15.62
N ASN A 187 58.02 -22.48 15.28
CA ASN A 187 59.13 -21.87 16.02
C ASN A 187 58.70 -21.32 17.38
N GLU A 188 57.45 -20.86 17.48
CA GLU A 188 56.88 -20.26 18.69
C GLU A 188 55.99 -21.25 19.46
N ASP A 189 55.87 -22.50 19.02
CA ASP A 189 54.95 -23.51 19.59
C ASP A 189 53.49 -22.99 19.70
N THR A 190 53.03 -22.18 18.73
CA THR A 190 51.69 -21.57 18.72
C THR A 190 50.92 -21.80 17.41
N VAL A 191 49.60 -21.67 17.47
CA VAL A 191 48.71 -21.63 16.30
C VAL A 191 47.96 -20.31 16.27
N ASP A 192 47.98 -19.65 15.12
CA ASP A 192 47.13 -18.50 14.82
C ASP A 192 45.82 -19.00 14.22
N ILE A 193 44.69 -18.60 14.78
CA ILE A 193 43.35 -18.97 14.32
C ILE A 193 42.57 -17.70 13.99
N GLY A 194 42.04 -17.63 12.77
CA GLY A 194 41.15 -16.59 12.29
C GLY A 194 39.75 -17.15 12.09
N LEU A 195 38.78 -16.63 12.86
CA LEU A 195 37.37 -16.94 12.71
C LEU A 195 36.73 -15.87 11.85
N GLU A 196 36.02 -16.28 10.81
CA GLU A 196 35.42 -15.39 9.83
C GLU A 196 33.98 -15.79 9.54
N ALA A 197 33.02 -14.92 9.84
CA ALA A 197 31.60 -15.23 9.68
C ALA A 197 30.75 -14.04 9.22
N ALA A 198 29.80 -14.32 8.33
CA ALA A 198 28.75 -13.39 7.90
C ALA A 198 27.55 -13.51 8.85
N ILE A 199 27.64 -12.82 9.99
CA ILE A 199 26.67 -12.91 11.11
C ILE A 199 26.30 -11.52 11.62
N PRO A 200 25.15 -11.33 12.29
CA PRO A 200 24.82 -10.07 12.97
C PRO A 200 25.83 -9.72 14.08
N PHE A 201 25.92 -8.42 14.42
CA PHE A 201 26.84 -7.90 15.45
C PHE A 201 26.65 -8.53 16.84
N VAL A 202 25.40 -8.90 17.18
CA VAL A 202 25.02 -9.49 18.47
C VAL A 202 25.35 -10.99 18.61
N ASN A 203 26.02 -11.58 17.61
CA ASN A 203 26.35 -12.99 17.61
C ASN A 203 27.83 -13.23 17.98
N TYR A 204 28.09 -14.34 18.69
CA TYR A 204 29.44 -14.86 18.91
C TYR A 204 29.85 -15.86 17.82
N MET A 205 31.16 -16.03 17.68
CA MET A 205 31.79 -17.12 16.95
C MET A 205 32.59 -17.97 17.93
N ALA A 206 32.24 -19.26 18.05
CA ALA A 206 32.98 -20.20 18.87
C ALA A 206 33.68 -21.25 18.00
N PHE A 207 34.89 -21.60 18.39
CA PHE A 207 35.69 -22.66 17.79
C PHE A 207 36.59 -23.29 18.83
N GLY A 208 36.67 -24.63 18.85
CA GLY A 208 37.47 -25.32 19.85
C GLY A 208 37.63 -26.81 19.60
N TRP A 209 38.23 -27.49 20.58
CA TRP A 209 38.61 -28.89 20.51
C TRP A 209 37.75 -29.73 21.44
N ALA A 210 37.20 -30.81 20.88
CA ALA A 210 36.47 -31.79 21.64
C ALA A 210 37.41 -32.65 22.47
N ASN A 211 36.91 -33.18 23.59
CA ASN A 211 37.66 -34.13 24.40
C ASN A 211 38.10 -35.35 23.56
N PRO A 212 39.39 -35.68 23.48
CA PRO A 212 39.90 -36.76 22.63
C PRO A 212 39.45 -38.16 23.08
N THR A 213 38.95 -38.30 24.31
CA THR A 213 38.50 -39.58 24.87
C THR A 213 37.06 -39.94 24.51
N VAL A 214 36.26 -38.98 24.03
CA VAL A 214 34.85 -39.19 23.71
C VAL A 214 34.63 -39.39 22.20
N SER A 215 33.75 -40.33 21.85
CA SER A 215 33.39 -40.64 20.45
C SER A 215 32.04 -40.08 20.01
N SER A 216 31.27 -39.51 20.96
CA SER A 216 29.98 -38.84 20.73
C SER A 216 29.75 -37.80 21.83
N LYS A 217 28.80 -36.87 21.65
CA LYS A 217 28.56 -35.74 22.56
C LYS A 217 29.79 -34.82 22.72
N PHE A 218 30.34 -34.43 21.58
CA PHE A 218 31.58 -33.66 21.48
C PHE A 218 31.59 -32.28 22.13
N MET A 219 30.48 -31.78 22.69
CA MET A 219 30.49 -30.53 23.44
C MET A 219 30.94 -30.71 24.89
N PHE A 220 30.54 -31.82 25.52
CA PHE A 220 30.82 -32.04 26.94
C PHE A 220 32.31 -32.26 27.18
N GLY A 221 32.89 -31.48 28.10
CA GLY A 221 34.31 -31.49 28.44
C GLY A 221 35.20 -30.91 27.34
N SER A 222 34.69 -29.97 26.55
CA SER A 222 35.45 -29.37 25.44
C SER A 222 36.02 -28.02 25.83
N ASP A 223 37.12 -27.72 25.17
CA ASP A 223 37.88 -26.50 25.27
C ASP A 223 37.54 -25.64 24.04
N VAL A 224 36.91 -24.48 24.24
CA VAL A 224 36.41 -23.63 23.18
C VAL A 224 36.79 -22.17 23.38
N THR A 225 37.29 -21.55 22.33
CA THR A 225 37.46 -20.09 22.30
C THR A 225 36.16 -19.46 21.81
N VAL A 226 35.61 -18.53 22.61
CA VAL A 226 34.44 -17.73 22.26
C VAL A 226 34.91 -16.33 21.88
N THR A 227 34.50 -15.87 20.71
CA THR A 227 34.89 -14.57 20.18
C THR A 227 33.67 -13.76 19.77
N GLY A 228 33.79 -12.44 19.78
CA GLY A 228 32.72 -11.54 19.37
C GLY A 228 33.14 -10.07 19.44
N PHE A 229 32.17 -9.18 19.31
CA PHE A 229 32.36 -7.74 19.47
C PHE A 229 31.59 -7.23 20.68
N ARG A 230 32.23 -6.35 21.43
CA ARG A 230 31.63 -5.64 22.57
C ARG A 230 30.77 -4.48 22.06
N GLU A 231 29.92 -3.92 22.91
CA GLU A 231 29.03 -2.79 22.53
C GLU A 231 29.78 -1.55 22.00
N ASP A 232 31.05 -1.37 22.38
CA ASP A 232 31.93 -0.29 21.88
C ASP A 232 32.60 -0.61 20.52
N GLY A 233 32.28 -1.76 19.92
CA GLY A 233 32.85 -2.23 18.66
C GLY A 233 34.21 -2.91 18.80
N MET A 234 34.74 -3.07 20.01
CA MET A 234 36.03 -3.73 20.22
C MET A 234 35.88 -5.26 20.16
N PRO A 235 36.76 -5.98 19.43
CA PRO A 235 36.76 -7.43 19.40
C PRO A 235 37.25 -8.02 20.74
N PHE A 236 36.79 -9.21 21.07
CA PHE A 236 37.30 -10.03 22.18
C PHE A 236 37.45 -11.49 21.79
N SER A 237 38.32 -12.20 22.51
CA SER A 237 38.51 -13.65 22.41
C SER A 237 38.81 -14.19 23.80
N ASP A 238 37.91 -15.02 24.34
CA ASP A 238 38.02 -15.57 25.68
C ASP A 238 37.98 -17.10 25.60
N ASP A 239 38.78 -17.76 26.46
CA ASP A 239 38.80 -19.23 26.57
C ASP A 239 37.69 -19.73 27.49
N PHE A 240 36.99 -20.77 27.05
CA PHE A 240 35.86 -21.37 27.76
C PHE A 240 36.00 -22.88 27.83
N PHE A 241 35.56 -23.41 28.97
CA PHE A 241 35.40 -24.83 29.18
C PHE A 241 33.92 -25.19 29.34
N ILE A 242 33.51 -26.25 28.65
CA ILE A 242 32.13 -26.74 28.69
C ILE A 242 32.03 -27.91 29.67
N SER A 243 31.59 -27.65 30.89
CA SER A 243 31.36 -28.71 31.89
C SER A 243 29.95 -29.29 31.85
N GLU A 244 28.94 -28.53 31.40
CA GLU A 244 27.53 -28.96 31.33
C GLU A 244 26.77 -28.27 30.18
N TYR A 245 25.62 -28.81 29.79
CA TYR A 245 24.72 -28.23 28.77
C TYR A 245 23.82 -27.10 29.35
N SER A 246 24.42 -26.17 30.06
CA SER A 246 23.75 -25.01 30.65
C SER A 246 24.59 -23.75 30.49
N GLU A 247 23.96 -22.58 30.60
CA GLU A 247 24.71 -21.33 30.78
C GLU A 247 25.65 -21.42 31.99
N CYS A 248 26.68 -20.58 32.02
CA CYS A 248 27.55 -20.48 33.19
C CYS A 248 26.76 -20.14 34.46
N MET A 249 26.82 -21.03 35.44
CA MET A 249 26.24 -20.87 36.77
C MET A 249 27.33 -21.00 37.82
N ILE A 250 27.37 -20.03 38.74
CA ILE A 250 28.26 -20.06 39.90
C ILE A 250 27.41 -20.47 41.11
N GLY A 251 27.71 -21.65 41.67
CA GLY A 251 27.06 -22.16 42.87
C GLY A 251 27.36 -21.30 44.11
N LYS A 252 26.57 -21.47 45.17
CA LYS A 252 26.77 -20.76 46.45
C LYS A 252 28.13 -21.05 47.09
N ASP A 253 28.73 -22.18 46.72
CA ASP A 253 30.02 -22.66 47.22
C ASP A 253 31.20 -22.15 46.38
N GLY A 254 30.93 -21.31 45.37
CA GLY A 254 31.95 -20.73 44.47
C GLY A 254 32.33 -21.63 43.29
N THR A 255 31.73 -22.81 43.16
CA THR A 255 31.97 -23.74 42.03
C THR A 255 31.22 -23.30 40.78
N ALA A 256 31.93 -23.21 39.66
CA ALA A 256 31.35 -22.90 38.35
C ALA A 256 30.90 -24.19 37.63
N GLU A 257 29.75 -24.14 36.96
CA GLU A 257 29.21 -25.23 36.14
C GLU A 257 28.54 -24.66 34.88
N GLY A 258 28.61 -25.37 33.75
CA GLY A 258 28.02 -24.98 32.47
C GLY A 258 29.08 -24.61 31.43
N VAL A 259 28.76 -23.63 30.59
CA VAL A 259 29.69 -23.04 29.61
C VAL A 259 30.28 -21.76 30.21
N CYS A 260 31.42 -21.86 30.89
CA CYS A 260 32.05 -20.75 31.61
C CYS A 260 33.43 -20.41 31.05
N PRO A 261 33.87 -19.15 31.14
CA PRO A 261 35.27 -18.80 30.89
C PRO A 261 36.19 -19.51 31.89
N ASP A 262 37.38 -19.90 31.46
CA ASP A 262 38.33 -20.68 32.29
C ASP A 262 38.77 -19.93 33.56
N THR A 263 38.87 -18.60 33.45
CA THR A 263 39.13 -17.69 34.58
C THR A 263 38.10 -17.77 35.71
N VAL A 264 36.89 -18.28 35.45
CA VAL A 264 35.83 -18.45 36.45
C VAL A 264 35.99 -19.77 37.20
N TYR A 265 36.52 -20.81 36.55
CA TYR A 265 36.79 -22.09 37.20
C TYR A 265 37.98 -22.04 38.16
N GLU A 266 38.97 -21.17 37.89
CA GLU A 266 40.16 -21.01 38.74
C GLU A 266 40.56 -19.53 38.89
N PRO A 267 39.89 -18.77 39.78
CA PRO A 267 40.10 -17.31 39.91
C PRO A 267 41.49 -16.90 40.40
N SER A 268 42.25 -17.83 40.98
CA SER A 268 43.57 -17.58 41.58
C SER A 268 44.71 -17.52 40.56
N ASP A 269 44.51 -18.04 39.34
CA ASP A 269 45.58 -18.22 38.36
C ASP A 269 45.14 -17.82 36.94
N GLN A 270 44.56 -16.62 36.83
CA GLN A 270 43.93 -16.12 35.59
C GLN A 270 44.87 -16.09 34.38
N GLU A 271 46.18 -15.87 34.58
CA GLU A 271 47.16 -15.80 33.50
C GLU A 271 47.55 -17.19 32.94
N SER A 272 47.43 -18.27 33.72
CA SER A 272 47.75 -19.61 33.24
C SER A 272 46.55 -20.34 32.63
N VAL A 273 45.33 -20.01 33.04
CA VAL A 273 44.09 -20.64 32.55
C VAL A 273 43.47 -19.93 31.33
N ASN A 274 43.76 -18.64 31.10
CA ASN A 274 43.38 -17.98 29.85
C ASN A 274 44.56 -17.92 28.89
N ASN A 275 44.76 -18.98 28.13
CA ASN A 275 45.91 -19.11 27.23
C ASN A 275 45.63 -18.54 25.81
N THR A 276 44.44 -17.99 25.59
CA THR A 276 44.02 -17.39 24.33
C THR A 276 44.42 -15.91 24.27
N ARG A 277 45.16 -15.52 23.23
CA ARG A 277 45.59 -14.13 23.03
C ARG A 277 44.94 -13.51 21.79
N LEU A 278 44.11 -12.49 21.98
CA LEU A 278 43.59 -11.68 20.87
C LEU A 278 44.73 -10.99 20.11
N VAL A 279 44.77 -11.16 18.80
CA VAL A 279 45.80 -10.56 17.94
C VAL A 279 45.23 -9.40 17.13
N TYR A 280 44.07 -9.60 16.49
CA TYR A 280 43.39 -8.61 15.66
C TYR A 280 41.91 -8.96 15.48
N GLY A 281 41.05 -7.96 15.25
CA GLY A 281 39.67 -8.21 14.84
C GLY A 281 39.06 -6.99 14.17
N HIS A 282 38.18 -7.24 13.20
CA HIS A 282 37.42 -6.21 12.50
C HIS A 282 36.06 -6.74 12.08
N ARG A 283 35.14 -5.82 11.86
CA ARG A 283 33.86 -6.09 11.22
C ARG A 283 33.65 -5.12 10.07
N ARG A 284 33.40 -5.65 8.87
CA ARG A 284 33.21 -4.87 7.63
C ARG A 284 32.15 -5.56 6.78
N ASP A 285 31.25 -4.79 6.19
CA ASP A 285 30.16 -5.28 5.31
C ASP A 285 29.34 -6.43 5.94
N GLY A 286 29.11 -6.38 7.26
CA GLY A 286 28.38 -7.45 7.96
C GLY A 286 29.19 -8.73 8.22
N VAL A 287 30.47 -8.78 7.84
CA VAL A 287 31.38 -9.91 8.07
C VAL A 287 32.29 -9.61 9.27
N SER A 288 32.22 -10.48 10.28
CA SER A 288 33.08 -10.46 11.45
C SER A 288 34.33 -11.31 11.21
N PHE A 289 35.51 -10.74 11.47
CA PHE A 289 36.79 -11.45 11.48
C PHE A 289 37.52 -11.22 12.79
N ILE A 290 37.91 -12.29 13.49
CA ILE A 290 38.70 -12.23 14.71
C ILE A 290 39.85 -13.23 14.62
N ARG A 291 41.07 -12.75 14.82
CA ARG A 291 42.30 -13.54 14.92
C ARG A 291 42.79 -13.58 16.36
N TYR A 292 42.99 -14.79 16.85
CA TYR A 292 43.60 -15.05 18.15
C TYR A 292 44.71 -16.09 18.01
N GLN A 293 45.62 -16.13 18.98
CA GLN A 293 46.73 -17.07 19.06
C GLN A 293 46.52 -18.00 20.25
N LYS A 294 46.73 -19.31 20.05
CA LYS A 294 46.65 -20.34 21.11
C LYS A 294 47.96 -21.14 21.16
N PRO A 295 48.51 -21.47 22.35
CA PRO A 295 49.70 -22.32 22.45
C PRO A 295 49.38 -23.78 22.14
N LEU A 296 50.35 -24.50 21.54
CA LEU A 296 50.20 -25.93 21.24
C LEU A 296 50.31 -26.80 22.50
N LYS A 297 51.11 -26.36 23.47
CA LYS A 297 51.25 -27.01 24.77
C LYS A 297 50.60 -26.13 25.82
N SER A 298 49.44 -26.54 26.33
CA SER A 298 48.84 -25.81 27.45
C SER A 298 49.59 -26.06 28.76
N VAL A 299 49.66 -25.02 29.58
CA VAL A 299 50.20 -25.04 30.95
C VAL A 299 49.16 -25.66 31.89
N ASP A 300 47.88 -25.35 31.68
CA ASP A 300 46.77 -26.06 32.33
C ASP A 300 46.46 -27.37 31.58
N LYS A 301 46.19 -28.43 32.33
CA LYS A 301 45.77 -29.74 31.80
C LYS A 301 44.37 -30.13 32.22
N LYS A 302 43.71 -29.28 33.02
CA LYS A 302 42.41 -29.55 33.59
C LYS A 302 41.30 -29.07 32.68
N TYR A 303 41.44 -27.89 32.10
CA TYR A 303 40.44 -27.29 31.21
C TYR A 303 40.91 -27.25 29.75
N ASP A 304 42.23 -27.24 29.52
CA ASP A 304 42.83 -27.22 28.19
C ASP A 304 43.35 -28.58 27.68
N PHE A 305 43.36 -28.73 26.35
CA PHE A 305 44.01 -29.85 25.67
C PHE A 305 45.32 -29.45 24.99
N SER A 306 46.36 -30.28 25.17
CA SER A 306 47.59 -30.14 24.36
C SER A 306 47.31 -30.54 22.90
N LEU A 307 47.60 -29.63 21.99
CA LEU A 307 47.38 -29.79 20.56
C LEU A 307 48.58 -30.48 19.92
N ASN A 308 48.34 -31.62 19.27
CA ASN A 308 49.37 -32.27 18.45
C ASN A 308 49.16 -31.87 16.98
N PRO A 309 50.07 -31.10 16.37
CA PRO A 309 49.87 -30.58 15.03
C PRO A 309 49.71 -31.65 13.95
N ASN A 310 50.23 -32.86 14.17
CA ASN A 310 50.24 -33.96 13.19
C ASN A 310 49.09 -34.95 13.39
N SER A 311 48.33 -34.85 14.49
CA SER A 311 47.22 -35.76 14.75
C SER A 311 45.92 -35.20 14.18
N LYS A 312 45.00 -36.10 13.85
CA LYS A 312 43.63 -35.76 13.52
C LYS A 312 42.84 -35.54 14.80
N MET A 313 42.45 -34.29 15.07
CA MET A 313 41.69 -33.91 16.25
C MET A 313 40.27 -33.50 15.87
N THR A 314 39.28 -33.83 16.69
CA THR A 314 37.89 -33.38 16.49
C THR A 314 37.73 -31.97 17.02
N VAL A 315 37.29 -31.05 16.16
CA VAL A 315 36.97 -29.67 16.53
C VAL A 315 35.47 -29.48 16.50
N ILE A 316 34.98 -28.60 17.37
CA ILE A 316 33.58 -28.17 17.46
C ILE A 316 33.49 -26.68 17.20
N TRP A 317 32.35 -26.25 16.69
CA TRP A 317 32.11 -24.84 16.39
C TRP A 317 30.63 -24.52 16.52
N ALA A 318 30.34 -23.25 16.83
CA ALA A 318 28.99 -22.75 17.01
C ALA A 318 28.90 -21.25 16.70
N LEU A 319 27.73 -20.84 16.23
CA LEU A 319 27.33 -19.45 16.13
C LEU A 319 26.05 -19.25 16.96
N GLY A 320 25.94 -18.13 17.66
CA GLY A 320 24.73 -17.86 18.44
C GLY A 320 24.74 -16.48 19.07
N LEU A 321 23.67 -16.15 19.80
CA LEU A 321 23.56 -14.86 20.49
C LEU A 321 24.48 -14.81 21.70
N ILE A 322 25.15 -13.68 21.88
CA ILE A 322 25.95 -13.42 23.08
C ILE A 322 25.25 -12.44 24.00
N LYS A 323 25.27 -12.73 25.30
CA LYS A 323 24.74 -11.85 26.34
C LYS A 323 25.86 -10.93 26.84
N PRO A 324 25.65 -9.59 26.88
CA PRO A 324 26.62 -8.67 27.45
C PRO A 324 26.73 -8.84 28.98
N PRO A 325 27.84 -8.38 29.59
CA PRO A 325 28.06 -8.47 31.02
C PRO A 325 27.00 -7.66 31.79
N ASP A 326 26.58 -8.19 32.94
CA ASP A 326 25.63 -7.55 33.85
C ASP A 326 26.20 -7.42 35.27
N SER A 327 25.46 -6.79 36.19
CA SER A 327 25.92 -6.57 37.58
C SER A 327 26.20 -7.86 38.36
N LEU A 328 25.73 -9.02 37.89
CA LEU A 328 25.94 -10.32 38.51
C LEU A 328 27.01 -11.15 37.78
N ARG A 329 27.24 -10.90 36.48
CA ARG A 329 28.14 -11.66 35.61
C ARG A 329 29.01 -10.69 34.79
N PRO A 330 30.29 -10.47 35.17
CA PRO A 330 31.15 -9.45 34.54
C PRO A 330 31.77 -9.89 33.21
N PHE A 331 31.27 -10.94 32.55
CA PHE A 331 31.80 -11.51 31.30
C PHE A 331 30.67 -11.75 30.28
N TYR A 332 31.05 -11.78 29.00
CA TYR A 332 30.13 -12.08 27.91
C TYR A 332 29.79 -13.58 27.92
N LEU A 333 28.51 -13.92 27.73
CA LEU A 333 28.05 -15.31 27.84
C LEU A 333 27.29 -15.79 26.60
N PRO A 334 27.68 -16.93 26.01
CA PRO A 334 26.86 -17.62 25.02
C PRO A 334 25.49 -17.97 25.59
N GLN A 335 24.40 -17.52 24.97
CA GLN A 335 23.03 -17.87 25.41
C GLN A 335 22.63 -19.26 24.91
N ASN A 336 22.76 -19.48 23.60
CA ASN A 336 22.60 -20.78 22.95
C ASN A 336 23.37 -20.77 21.62
N HIS A 337 23.57 -21.94 21.02
CA HIS A 337 24.20 -22.09 19.70
C HIS A 337 23.17 -22.20 18.55
N GLY A 338 21.90 -21.86 18.82
CA GLY A 338 20.79 -21.95 17.86
C GLY A 338 20.78 -23.23 17.01
N SER A 339 20.58 -23.07 15.71
CA SER A 339 20.63 -24.14 14.69
C SER A 339 21.98 -24.30 13.99
N THR A 340 22.97 -23.43 14.25
CA THR A 340 24.21 -23.33 13.46
C THR A 340 25.41 -23.75 14.30
N TYR A 341 25.61 -25.06 14.39
CA TYR A 341 26.73 -25.70 15.10
C TYR A 341 27.13 -26.98 14.38
N GLY A 342 28.35 -27.45 14.64
CA GLY A 342 28.84 -28.67 14.04
C GLY A 342 30.17 -29.13 14.61
N HIS A 343 30.68 -30.21 14.04
CA HIS A 343 32.00 -30.74 14.34
C HIS A 343 32.66 -31.23 13.06
N LEU A 344 33.99 -31.20 13.03
CA LEU A 344 34.78 -31.80 11.96
C LEU A 344 36.11 -32.30 12.51
N THR A 345 36.80 -33.13 11.73
CA THR A 345 38.17 -33.55 12.06
C THR A 345 39.18 -32.67 11.35
N LEU A 346 40.07 -32.05 12.11
CA LEU A 346 41.11 -31.15 11.62
C LEU A 346 42.50 -31.73 11.91
N ASN A 347 43.42 -31.55 10.96
CA ASN A 347 44.84 -31.78 11.12
C ASN A 347 45.55 -30.43 10.90
N LEU A 348 46.21 -29.89 11.92
CA LEU A 348 46.76 -28.53 11.88
C LEU A 348 47.93 -28.39 10.90
N SER A 349 48.69 -29.47 10.67
CA SER A 349 49.82 -29.49 9.72
C SER A 349 49.37 -29.73 8.27
N GLU A 350 48.09 -30.00 8.03
CA GLU A 350 47.56 -30.22 6.68
C GLU A 350 47.48 -28.90 5.91
N ARG A 351 48.00 -28.88 4.68
CA ARG A 351 47.85 -27.74 3.77
C ARG A 351 46.51 -27.78 3.05
N VAL A 352 45.54 -27.01 3.52
CA VAL A 352 44.19 -26.95 2.95
C VAL A 352 43.73 -25.52 2.83
N ASN A 353 43.26 -25.10 1.66
CA ASN A 353 42.60 -23.81 1.48
C ASN A 353 41.33 -23.98 0.65
N ASN A 354 40.23 -24.33 1.32
CA ASN A 354 38.93 -24.57 0.68
C ASN A 354 38.01 -23.33 0.73
N CYS A 355 38.51 -22.21 1.25
CA CYS A 355 37.76 -20.97 1.37
C CYS A 355 37.99 -20.12 0.13
N VAL A 356 37.09 -20.25 -0.84
CA VAL A 356 37.16 -19.54 -2.10
C VAL A 356 36.34 -18.26 -2.00
N GLY A 357 36.95 -17.12 -2.33
CA GLY A 357 36.26 -15.84 -2.46
C GLY A 357 35.90 -15.13 -1.15
N PRO A 358 35.33 -13.91 -1.26
CA PRO A 358 34.81 -13.17 -0.12
C PRO A 358 33.52 -13.80 0.43
N LEU A 359 33.24 -13.60 1.72
CA LEU A 359 31.92 -13.91 2.28
C LEU A 359 30.97 -12.74 1.97
N ASP A 360 29.72 -13.05 1.64
CA ASP A 360 28.69 -12.06 1.40
C ASP A 360 27.62 -12.13 2.50
N ALA A 361 27.51 -11.09 3.31
CA ALA A 361 26.47 -11.00 4.32
C ALA A 361 25.16 -10.51 3.71
N GLN A 362 24.03 -11.10 4.14
CA GLN A 362 22.70 -10.64 3.74
C GLN A 362 22.43 -9.20 4.20
N ASP A 363 22.90 -8.88 5.41
CA ASP A 363 22.85 -7.54 5.96
C ASP A 363 24.28 -6.96 6.04
N LYS A 364 24.55 -6.00 5.17
CA LYS A 364 25.84 -5.29 5.11
C LYS A 364 25.80 -3.96 5.88
N GLN A 365 24.65 -3.60 6.45
CA GLN A 365 24.49 -2.36 7.22
C GLN A 365 24.91 -2.61 8.66
N ASP A 366 26.15 -2.23 8.98
CA ASP A 366 26.64 -2.25 10.35
C ASP A 366 26.25 -0.97 11.14
N GLN A 367 25.56 -0.03 10.47
CA GLN A 367 25.15 1.25 11.05
C GLN A 367 23.87 1.07 11.85
N ASP A 368 23.77 1.85 12.93
CA ASP A 368 22.55 1.95 13.68
C ASP A 368 21.37 2.42 12.82
N LEU A 369 20.20 1.83 13.05
CA LEU A 369 18.93 2.32 12.53
C LEU A 369 18.29 3.28 13.56
N VAL A 370 17.90 4.47 13.12
CA VAL A 370 17.12 5.43 13.91
C VAL A 370 15.79 5.66 13.22
N ASN A 371 14.70 5.23 13.87
CA ASN A 371 13.34 5.52 13.43
C ASN A 371 12.97 6.95 13.88
N ALA A 372 12.55 7.78 12.94
CA ALA A 372 12.17 9.16 13.20
C ALA A 372 10.69 9.21 13.65
N ASP A 373 10.47 9.21 14.96
CA ASP A 373 9.13 9.26 15.54
C ASP A 373 8.60 10.70 15.67
N LYS A 374 7.28 10.87 15.50
CA LYS A 374 6.56 12.17 15.60
C LYS A 374 6.76 12.95 16.92
N LYS A 375 7.24 12.30 17.98
CA LYS A 375 7.23 12.84 19.36
C LYS A 375 8.55 13.43 19.83
N GLU A 376 9.68 13.00 19.26
CA GLU A 376 11.01 13.37 19.76
C GLU A 376 11.84 14.04 18.66
N PRO A 377 12.43 15.22 18.91
CA PRO A 377 13.29 15.86 17.94
C PRO A 377 14.59 15.06 17.78
N LEU A 378 15.00 14.83 16.54
CA LEU A 378 16.28 14.23 16.21
C LEU A 378 17.40 15.26 16.43
N VAL A 379 18.28 14.99 17.39
CA VAL A 379 19.38 15.89 17.72
C VAL A 379 20.55 15.63 16.78
N VAL A 380 20.91 16.62 15.97
CA VAL A 380 22.02 16.55 15.00
C VAL A 380 23.24 17.27 15.56
N THR A 381 24.32 16.53 15.80
CA THR A 381 25.61 17.05 16.28
C THR A 381 26.74 16.62 15.35
N VAL A 382 27.96 17.05 15.65
CA VAL A 382 29.17 16.70 14.87
C VAL A 382 30.21 16.07 15.79
N GLY A 383 30.91 15.05 15.29
CA GLY A 383 31.97 14.34 16.01
C GLY A 383 33.02 13.76 15.06
N PRO A 384 34.11 13.17 15.58
CA PRO A 384 35.13 12.53 14.75
C PRO A 384 34.58 11.30 14.02
N ALA A 385 35.08 11.00 12.82
CA ALA A 385 34.70 9.78 12.10
C ALA A 385 35.49 8.57 12.63
N ILE A 386 34.80 7.59 13.23
CA ILE A 386 35.41 6.39 13.80
C ILE A 386 35.01 5.17 12.99
N PHE A 387 33.71 4.99 12.76
CA PHE A 387 33.12 3.84 12.04
C PHE A 387 32.26 4.29 10.84
N TYR A 388 32.61 5.43 10.25
CA TYR A 388 31.85 6.00 9.14
C TYR A 388 31.66 4.99 7.98
N PRO A 389 30.42 4.81 7.49
CA PRO A 389 30.05 3.77 6.52
C PRO A 389 30.72 3.85 5.15
N ASN A 390 31.22 5.01 4.72
CA ASN A 390 31.67 5.23 3.35
C ASN A 390 33.08 5.85 3.33
N PRO A 391 34.15 5.04 3.48
CA PRO A 391 35.52 5.52 3.39
C PRO A 391 35.85 6.09 2.01
N PRO A 392 36.80 7.04 1.85
CA PRO A 392 37.56 7.68 2.91
C PRO A 392 36.70 8.62 3.75
N ASN A 393 37.07 8.77 5.02
CA ASN A 393 36.28 9.50 6.01
C ASN A 393 36.78 10.95 6.12
N PRO A 394 35.89 11.95 6.20
CA PRO A 394 36.29 13.31 6.57
C PRO A 394 36.70 13.36 8.05
N SER A 395 37.35 14.45 8.47
CA SER A 395 37.81 14.63 9.86
C SER A 395 36.67 14.65 10.88
N ARG A 396 35.48 15.09 10.47
CA ARG A 396 34.26 15.12 11.29
C ARG A 396 33.04 14.70 10.46
N VAL A 397 32.12 13.99 11.10
CA VAL A 397 30.85 13.51 10.53
C VAL A 397 29.68 13.89 11.43
N LEU A 398 28.47 13.78 10.87
CA LEU A 398 27.21 14.03 11.55
C LEU A 398 26.88 12.85 12.47
N TYR A 399 26.44 13.21 13.66
CA TYR A 399 25.89 12.31 14.66
C TYR A 399 24.41 12.64 14.84
N ILE A 400 23.57 11.61 14.91
CA ILE A 400 22.14 11.79 15.17
C ILE A 400 21.80 10.99 16.42
N ASN A 401 21.23 11.66 17.44
CA ASN A 401 20.96 11.07 18.74
C ASN A 401 22.18 10.34 19.35
N LYS A 402 23.38 10.96 19.20
CA LYS A 402 24.70 10.44 19.63
C LYS A 402 25.20 9.20 18.88
N LYS A 403 24.52 8.76 17.83
CA LYS A 403 24.98 7.68 16.94
C LYS A 403 25.70 8.25 15.74
N GLU A 404 26.82 7.65 15.35
CA GLU A 404 27.64 8.10 14.21
C GLU A 404 26.92 7.78 12.90
N SER A 405 26.52 8.81 12.15
CA SER A 405 25.92 8.69 10.80
C SER A 405 24.97 7.48 10.62
N PRO A 406 23.94 7.33 11.47
CA PRO A 406 23.01 6.19 11.41
C PRO A 406 22.16 6.22 10.13
N VAL A 407 21.56 5.09 9.79
CA VAL A 407 20.48 5.05 8.79
C VAL A 407 19.23 5.63 9.43
N LEU A 408 18.65 6.67 8.82
CA LEU A 408 17.39 7.26 9.29
C LEU A 408 16.23 6.57 8.58
N ARG A 409 15.23 6.12 9.31
CA ARG A 409 13.97 5.67 8.73
C ARG A 409 12.87 6.67 9.01
N VAL A 410 12.25 7.19 7.96
CA VAL A 410 11.24 8.26 8.02
C VAL A 410 10.00 7.84 7.25
N GLU A 411 8.82 8.24 7.73
CA GLU A 411 7.54 7.90 7.10
C GLU A 411 7.00 9.09 6.28
N ARG A 412 6.54 8.84 5.05
CA ARG A 412 5.92 9.89 4.22
C ARG A 412 4.67 10.45 4.88
N GLY A 413 4.54 11.78 4.86
CA GLY A 413 3.45 12.52 5.48
C GLY A 413 3.61 12.76 6.99
N VAL A 414 4.57 12.10 7.65
CA VAL A 414 4.82 12.29 9.08
C VAL A 414 5.82 13.44 9.29
N PRO A 415 5.43 14.55 9.95
CA PRO A 415 6.36 15.62 10.26
C PRO A 415 7.35 15.19 11.34
N ILE A 416 8.63 15.32 11.04
CA ILE A 416 9.76 15.04 11.93
C ILE A 416 10.54 16.32 12.21
N VAL A 417 11.00 16.49 13.44
CA VAL A 417 11.72 17.69 13.89
C VAL A 417 13.20 17.36 14.02
N PHE A 418 14.06 18.17 13.40
CA PHE A 418 15.50 18.14 13.56
C PHE A 418 15.92 19.30 14.45
N SER A 419 16.70 19.02 15.50
CA SER A 419 17.35 20.00 16.35
C SER A 419 18.83 20.07 16.00
N LEU A 420 19.21 21.11 15.24
CA LEU A 420 20.55 21.27 14.69
C LEU A 420 21.49 21.92 15.71
N GLN A 421 22.55 21.21 16.09
CA GLN A 421 23.53 21.58 17.10
C GLN A 421 24.97 21.30 16.60
N ALA A 422 25.17 21.36 15.29
CA ALA A 422 26.36 20.91 14.59
C ALA A 422 27.48 21.97 14.47
N GLY A 423 27.18 23.25 14.64
CA GLY A 423 28.09 24.37 14.38
C GLY A 423 27.60 25.28 13.25
N HIS A 424 28.29 26.41 13.07
CA HIS A 424 28.07 27.34 11.93
C HIS A 424 28.84 26.92 10.66
N ASP A 425 29.74 25.96 10.80
CA ASP A 425 30.53 25.38 9.71
C ASP A 425 29.90 24.11 9.15
N VAL A 426 28.65 23.81 9.54
CA VAL A 426 27.91 22.62 9.14
C VAL A 426 26.45 22.97 8.89
N ALA A 427 26.08 23.06 7.62
CA ALA A 427 24.71 23.31 7.17
C ALA A 427 24.03 21.99 6.77
N PHE A 428 23.05 21.54 7.54
CA PHE A 428 22.38 20.25 7.36
C PHE A 428 21.37 20.28 6.20
N TYR A 429 21.37 19.24 5.37
CA TYR A 429 20.38 19.10 4.31
C TYR A 429 20.17 17.64 3.91
N ILE A 430 19.06 17.39 3.23
CA ILE A 430 18.69 16.08 2.68
C ILE A 430 18.63 16.20 1.15
N THR A 431 19.33 15.29 0.48
CA THR A 431 19.62 15.35 -0.96
C THR A 431 19.51 13.98 -1.63
N SER A 432 19.41 13.98 -2.97
CA SER A 432 19.50 12.78 -3.79
C SER A 432 20.94 12.25 -3.96
N ASP A 433 21.96 13.04 -3.61
CA ASP A 433 23.36 12.71 -3.87
C ASP A 433 24.03 11.97 -2.68
N PRO A 434 24.66 10.80 -2.90
CA PRO A 434 25.28 9.99 -1.84
C PRO A 434 26.58 10.58 -1.26
N ILE A 435 27.18 11.55 -1.94
CA ILE A 435 28.43 12.19 -1.51
C ILE A 435 28.12 13.44 -0.68
N GLY A 436 27.09 14.18 -1.08
CA GLY A 436 26.75 15.47 -0.49
C GLY A 436 27.83 16.54 -0.70
N GLY A 437 27.80 17.56 0.14
CA GLY A 437 28.56 18.79 -0.08
C GLY A 437 28.06 19.55 -1.30
N ASN A 438 28.68 20.67 -1.63
CA ASN A 438 28.28 21.49 -2.76
C ASN A 438 28.47 20.72 -4.10
N ALA A 439 27.38 20.14 -4.63
CA ALA A 439 27.41 19.33 -5.85
C ALA A 439 27.84 20.12 -7.08
N THR A 440 27.56 21.43 -7.12
CA THR A 440 27.94 22.31 -8.24
C THR A 440 29.46 22.38 -8.40
N LEU A 441 30.22 22.36 -7.29
CA LEU A 441 31.69 22.34 -7.33
C LEU A 441 32.26 21.03 -7.91
N ARG A 442 31.48 19.95 -7.91
CA ARG A 442 31.84 18.66 -8.49
C ARG A 442 31.30 18.45 -9.91
N ASN A 443 30.72 19.47 -10.54
CA ASN A 443 29.99 19.35 -11.81
C ASN A 443 28.86 18.30 -11.76
N ALA A 444 28.22 18.13 -10.61
CA ALA A 444 27.10 17.22 -10.40
C ALA A 444 25.80 18.00 -10.13
N SER A 445 24.65 17.40 -10.47
CA SER A 445 23.33 17.92 -10.13
C SER A 445 22.73 17.14 -8.96
N GLU A 446 22.13 17.83 -8.01
CA GLU A 446 21.42 17.22 -6.89
C GLU A 446 20.04 17.84 -6.70
N THR A 447 19.11 17.06 -6.15
CA THR A 447 17.79 17.55 -5.71
C THR A 447 17.82 17.65 -4.19
N ILE A 448 17.55 18.86 -3.66
CA ILE A 448 17.44 19.10 -2.23
C ILE A 448 15.98 18.91 -1.80
N TYR A 449 15.74 17.96 -0.89
CA TYR A 449 14.40 17.66 -0.36
C TYR A 449 14.10 18.42 0.94
N PHE A 450 15.14 18.78 1.70
CA PHE A 450 15.00 19.47 2.98
C PHE A 450 16.33 20.14 3.40
N GLY A 451 16.24 21.19 4.22
CA GLY A 451 17.40 21.94 4.68
C GLY A 451 17.97 22.88 3.63
N GLY A 452 19.21 23.33 3.85
CA GLY A 452 19.83 24.35 3.01
C GLY A 452 20.98 25.06 3.71
N PRO A 453 21.58 26.09 3.09
CA PRO A 453 22.69 26.84 3.70
C PRO A 453 22.32 27.52 5.02
N GLU A 454 21.04 27.79 5.25
CA GLU A 454 20.54 28.41 6.49
C GLU A 454 20.31 27.38 7.63
N ALA A 455 20.44 26.08 7.35
CA ALA A 455 20.20 25.01 8.31
C ALA A 455 21.44 24.75 9.18
N GLU A 456 21.88 25.78 9.89
CA GLU A 456 23.00 25.75 10.84
C GLU A 456 22.50 26.00 12.25
N GLY A 457 23.15 25.43 13.27
CA GLY A 457 22.77 25.63 14.67
C GLY A 457 23.83 25.16 15.65
N VAL A 458 23.83 25.73 16.86
CA VAL A 458 24.84 25.45 17.89
C VAL A 458 24.17 24.92 19.16
N GLN A 459 24.90 24.20 20.00
CA GLN A 459 24.33 23.61 21.22
C GLN A 459 23.70 24.64 22.18
N ALA A 460 24.23 25.87 22.24
CA ALA A 460 23.68 26.95 23.07
C ALA A 460 22.40 27.57 22.50
N SER A 461 22.16 27.44 21.19
CA SER A 461 21.01 27.99 20.47
C SER A 461 20.71 27.05 19.29
N PRO A 462 20.04 25.91 19.55
CA PRO A 462 19.72 24.94 18.51
C PRO A 462 18.78 25.55 17.48
N THR A 463 18.97 25.18 16.21
CA THR A 463 18.02 25.54 15.14
C THR A 463 17.08 24.37 14.93
N GLU A 464 15.78 24.59 15.18
CA GLU A 464 14.76 23.57 14.95
C GLU A 464 14.13 23.72 13.58
N MET A 465 14.09 22.63 12.82
CA MET A 465 13.46 22.58 11.51
C MET A 465 12.59 21.34 11.40
N THR A 466 11.44 21.47 10.75
CA THR A 466 10.49 20.36 10.56
C THR A 466 10.46 19.94 9.10
N TRP A 467 10.62 18.65 8.87
CA TRP A 467 10.47 18.04 7.55
C TRP A 467 9.33 17.04 7.57
N ALA A 468 8.47 17.07 6.56
CA ALA A 468 7.52 16.00 6.30
C ALA A 468 7.82 15.46 4.89
N PRO A 469 8.43 14.27 4.75
CA PRO A 469 8.70 13.69 3.45
C PRO A 469 7.39 13.58 2.66
N ASP A 470 7.36 14.15 1.47
CA ASP A 470 6.18 14.11 0.62
C ASP A 470 6.20 12.87 -0.29
N ARG A 471 5.15 12.73 -1.10
CA ARG A 471 5.06 11.63 -2.10
C ARG A 471 6.13 11.68 -3.19
N ASN A 472 6.77 12.83 -3.39
CA ASN A 472 7.80 13.02 -4.42
C ASN A 472 9.19 12.64 -3.91
N THR A 473 9.35 12.51 -2.60
CA THR A 473 10.60 12.08 -1.97
C THR A 473 10.83 10.60 -2.30
N PRO A 474 11.96 10.21 -2.93
CA PRO A 474 12.31 8.83 -3.22
C PRO A 474 12.44 7.95 -1.97
N ASP A 475 12.38 6.62 -2.13
CA ASP A 475 12.52 5.66 -1.01
C ASP A 475 13.92 5.70 -0.37
N LEU A 476 14.93 6.19 -1.09
CA LEU A 476 16.27 6.38 -0.60
C LEU A 476 16.74 7.79 -0.94
N VAL A 477 17.07 8.56 0.10
CA VAL A 477 17.76 9.86 0.00
C VAL A 477 18.91 9.88 1.01
N TYR A 478 19.69 10.96 1.04
CA TYR A 478 20.89 11.06 1.88
C TYR A 478 20.88 12.37 2.65
N TYR A 479 21.39 12.35 3.89
CA TYR A 479 21.58 13.58 4.67
C TYR A 479 23.07 13.89 4.77
N HIS A 480 23.44 15.15 4.54
CA HIS A 480 24.83 15.60 4.52
C HIS A 480 24.97 17.02 5.05
N SER A 481 26.20 17.53 5.03
CA SER A 481 26.50 18.96 5.15
C SER A 481 26.70 19.55 3.75
N ILE A 482 26.20 20.76 3.50
CA ILE A 482 26.45 21.46 2.22
C ILE A 482 27.91 21.86 2.07
N TYR A 483 28.61 22.14 3.18
CA TYR A 483 29.97 22.63 3.14
C TYR A 483 31.02 21.53 2.93
N THR A 484 30.76 20.33 3.47
CA THR A 484 31.75 19.24 3.49
C THR A 484 31.10 17.95 3.00
N GLN A 485 31.78 17.29 2.06
CA GLN A 485 31.36 16.02 1.49
C GLN A 485 31.45 14.89 2.53
N LYS A 486 30.63 13.85 2.35
CA LYS A 486 30.66 12.59 3.10
C LYS A 486 30.52 12.78 4.61
N MET A 487 29.77 13.79 5.04
CA MET A 487 29.51 14.02 6.46
C MET A 487 28.34 13.21 7.05
N GLY A 488 27.41 12.69 6.24
CA GLY A 488 26.26 11.92 6.74
C GLY A 488 26.00 10.67 5.91
N TRP A 489 24.78 10.13 5.99
CA TRP A 489 24.45 8.83 5.43
C TRP A 489 23.03 8.76 4.88
N LYS A 490 22.45 7.56 4.86
CA LYS A 490 21.19 7.23 4.19
C LYS A 490 19.97 7.61 5.02
N VAL A 491 18.92 7.99 4.32
CA VAL A 491 17.54 8.12 4.81
C VAL A 491 16.67 7.15 3.99
N GLU A 492 16.11 6.16 4.66
CA GLU A 492 15.08 5.27 4.15
C GLU A 492 13.71 5.92 4.35
N VAL A 493 13.05 6.28 3.25
CA VAL A 493 11.72 6.86 3.25
C VAL A 493 10.71 5.75 2.97
N VAL A 494 9.91 5.43 3.97
CA VAL A 494 8.86 4.40 3.88
C VAL A 494 7.50 5.06 3.70
N ASP A 495 6.58 4.38 3.01
CA ASP A 495 5.21 4.85 2.90
C ASP A 495 4.52 4.79 4.28
N GLY A 496 3.99 5.92 4.74
CA GLY A 496 3.11 5.97 5.92
C GLY A 496 1.71 5.44 5.58
N GLY A 497 0.81 5.42 6.58
CA GLY A 497 -0.59 5.14 6.29
C GLY A 497 -1.20 6.19 5.35
N LEU A 498 -2.10 5.79 4.44
CA LEU A 498 -2.87 6.74 3.61
C LEU A 498 -3.48 7.92 4.41
N PRO A 499 -3.96 7.76 5.67
CA PRO A 499 -4.43 8.88 6.48
C PRO A 499 -3.37 9.92 6.82
N ASP A 500 -2.10 9.55 6.88
CA ASP A 500 -0.98 10.46 7.19
C ASP A 500 -0.49 11.19 5.93
N MET A 501 -0.71 10.61 4.74
CA MET A 501 -0.31 11.19 3.45
C MET A 501 -1.31 12.21 2.87
N TYR A 502 -2.59 12.12 3.26
CA TYR A 502 -3.67 12.94 2.70
C TYR A 502 -4.38 13.77 3.77
N ASN A 503 -4.67 15.04 3.47
CA ASN A 503 -5.28 15.96 4.43
C ASN A 503 -6.74 15.62 4.76
N SER A 504 -7.43 14.92 3.86
CA SER A 504 -8.85 14.61 3.99
C SER A 504 -9.13 13.20 3.50
N SER A 505 -10.10 12.56 4.16
CA SER A 505 -10.56 11.23 3.78
C SER A 505 -12.04 11.09 4.04
N VAL A 506 -12.69 10.23 3.26
CA VAL A 506 -14.07 9.86 3.49
C VAL A 506 -14.30 8.42 3.08
N LEU A 507 -15.10 7.72 3.87
CA LEU A 507 -15.59 6.41 3.53
C LEU A 507 -16.84 6.57 2.66
N LEU A 508 -16.80 6.04 1.44
CA LEU A 508 -17.94 6.12 0.53
C LEU A 508 -19.08 5.23 1.04
N ASP A 509 -20.33 5.59 0.70
CA ASP A 509 -21.54 4.84 1.05
C ASP A 509 -21.36 3.36 0.70
N ASP A 510 -21.88 2.49 1.57
CA ASP A 510 -21.64 1.04 1.66
C ASP A 510 -20.32 0.59 2.36
N GLN A 511 -19.48 1.51 2.85
CA GLN A 511 -18.26 1.21 3.65
C GLN A 511 -17.23 0.30 2.96
N GLN A 512 -17.18 0.28 1.62
CA GLN A 512 -16.28 -0.63 0.88
C GLN A 512 -15.10 0.05 0.21
N VAL A 513 -15.13 1.37 0.06
CA VAL A 513 -14.06 2.15 -0.57
C VAL A 513 -13.82 3.42 0.24
N THR A 514 -12.58 3.64 0.64
CA THR A 514 -12.14 4.87 1.29
C THR A 514 -11.45 5.75 0.26
N LEU A 515 -11.93 6.99 0.13
CA LEU A 515 -11.37 8.01 -0.75
C LEU A 515 -10.57 9.02 0.08
N PHE A 516 -9.34 9.29 -0.33
CA PHE A 516 -8.44 10.25 0.29
C PHE A 516 -8.10 11.34 -0.72
N TRP A 517 -7.92 12.58 -0.26
CA TRP A 517 -7.47 13.66 -1.13
C TRP A 517 -6.73 14.77 -0.39
N THR A 518 -5.89 15.46 -1.16
CA THR A 518 -5.24 16.71 -0.77
C THR A 518 -5.39 17.70 -1.91
N LEU A 519 -5.88 18.89 -1.58
CA LEU A 519 -6.05 20.00 -2.53
C LEU A 519 -4.75 20.82 -2.57
N SER A 520 -4.33 21.21 -3.77
CA SER A 520 -3.27 22.18 -4.04
C SER A 520 -3.86 23.32 -4.88
N ASP A 521 -3.08 24.38 -5.16
CA ASP A 521 -3.61 25.59 -5.82
C ASP A 521 -4.27 25.32 -7.18
N ASN A 522 -3.76 24.37 -7.97
CA ASN A 522 -4.28 24.06 -9.32
C ASN A 522 -4.53 22.56 -9.59
N SER A 523 -4.41 21.71 -8.58
CA SER A 523 -4.51 20.26 -8.74
C SER A 523 -5.09 19.58 -7.50
N ILE A 524 -5.62 18.39 -7.70
CA ILE A 524 -6.05 17.49 -6.64
C ILE A 524 -5.23 16.20 -6.71
N SER A 525 -4.70 15.79 -5.57
CA SER A 525 -4.13 14.45 -5.40
C SER A 525 -5.15 13.58 -4.70
N MET A 526 -5.42 12.40 -5.26
CA MET A 526 -6.45 11.49 -4.78
C MET A 526 -5.87 10.10 -4.60
N ALA A 527 -6.31 9.41 -3.56
CA ALA A 527 -6.13 7.97 -3.42
C ALA A 527 -7.47 7.29 -3.15
N ALA A 528 -7.64 6.10 -3.68
CA ALA A 528 -8.78 5.25 -3.40
C ALA A 528 -8.28 3.88 -2.95
N ARG A 529 -8.80 3.42 -1.81
CA ARG A 529 -8.48 2.11 -1.23
C ARG A 529 -9.76 1.30 -1.09
N GLY A 530 -9.76 0.07 -1.61
CA GLY A 530 -10.82 -0.89 -1.34
C GLY A 530 -10.70 -1.48 0.08
N GLU A 531 -11.80 -1.91 0.67
CA GLU A 531 -11.81 -2.67 1.93
C GLU A 531 -11.91 -4.19 1.69
N LYS A 532 -12.11 -4.60 0.43
CA LYS A 532 -12.25 -6.00 0.02
C LYS A 532 -11.24 -6.38 -1.04
N LYS A 533 -10.98 -7.69 -1.11
CA LYS A 533 -10.14 -8.27 -2.15
C LYS A 533 -10.77 -8.06 -3.52
N SER A 534 -10.01 -7.53 -4.47
CA SER A 534 -10.44 -7.25 -5.84
C SER A 534 -9.25 -7.32 -6.79
N GLY A 535 -9.50 -7.57 -8.08
CA GLY A 535 -8.47 -7.49 -9.11
C GLY A 535 -8.33 -6.08 -9.70
N TYR A 536 -9.36 -5.25 -9.56
CA TYR A 536 -9.29 -3.82 -9.85
C TYR A 536 -10.23 -3.02 -8.95
N LEU A 537 -9.90 -1.75 -8.76
CA LEU A 537 -10.72 -0.74 -8.13
C LEU A 537 -11.01 0.39 -9.12
N ALA A 538 -12.27 0.78 -9.24
CA ALA A 538 -12.70 1.89 -10.08
C ALA A 538 -13.45 2.94 -9.25
N ILE A 539 -13.12 4.21 -9.47
CA ILE A 539 -13.91 5.36 -8.99
C ILE A 539 -14.42 6.14 -10.20
N GLY A 540 -15.67 6.59 -10.16
CA GLY A 540 -16.32 7.34 -11.23
C GLY A 540 -16.84 8.68 -10.74
N PHE A 541 -16.67 9.73 -11.54
CA PHE A 541 -17.28 11.03 -11.31
C PHE A 541 -18.54 11.16 -12.15
N GLY A 542 -19.69 11.10 -11.47
CA GLY A 542 -21.01 11.03 -12.10
C GLY A 542 -22.11 10.64 -11.12
N ARG A 543 -23.36 10.68 -11.59
CA ARG A 543 -24.52 10.20 -10.82
C ARG A 543 -24.74 8.70 -10.96
N GLU A 544 -24.45 8.18 -12.14
CA GLU A 544 -24.63 6.78 -12.53
C GLU A 544 -23.43 6.37 -13.40
N MET A 545 -23.28 5.08 -13.67
CA MET A 545 -22.19 4.57 -14.53
C MET A 545 -22.18 5.22 -15.91
N VAL A 546 -23.36 5.36 -16.54
CA VAL A 546 -23.48 5.99 -17.85
C VAL A 546 -23.34 7.51 -17.71
N ASN A 547 -22.55 8.12 -18.60
CA ASN A 547 -22.13 9.51 -18.56
C ASN A 547 -21.23 9.86 -17.36
N SER A 548 -20.31 8.97 -16.99
CA SER A 548 -19.33 9.21 -15.94
C SER A 548 -17.89 9.10 -16.45
N TYR A 549 -16.99 9.82 -15.77
CA TYR A 549 -15.54 9.68 -15.97
C TYR A 549 -14.98 8.72 -14.93
N ALA A 550 -14.44 7.59 -15.37
CA ALA A 550 -13.95 6.53 -14.51
C ALA A 550 -12.42 6.51 -14.46
N TYR A 551 -11.88 6.24 -13.28
CA TYR A 551 -10.46 6.02 -13.01
C TYR A 551 -10.36 4.59 -12.49
N VAL A 552 -9.59 3.75 -13.19
CA VAL A 552 -9.49 2.34 -12.88
C VAL A 552 -8.05 1.98 -12.57
N GLY A 553 -7.81 1.48 -11.36
CA GLY A 553 -6.52 1.00 -10.88
C GLY A 553 -6.49 -0.53 -10.78
N TRP A 554 -5.44 -1.14 -11.32
CA TRP A 554 -5.20 -2.59 -11.23
C TRP A 554 -3.69 -2.89 -11.25
N VAL A 555 -3.32 -4.13 -10.95
CA VAL A 555 -1.95 -4.62 -11.09
C VAL A 555 -1.92 -5.58 -12.29
N ASP A 556 -0.98 -5.36 -13.22
CA ASP A 556 -0.84 -6.21 -14.41
C ASP A 556 -0.18 -7.56 -14.09
N ASP A 557 -0.16 -8.48 -15.07
CA ASP A 557 0.40 -9.83 -14.92
C ASP A 557 1.91 -9.82 -14.60
N TYR A 558 2.59 -8.70 -14.81
CA TYR A 558 4.01 -8.50 -14.49
C TYR A 558 4.22 -7.89 -13.10
N GLY A 559 3.15 -7.66 -12.34
CA GLY A 559 3.20 -7.07 -11.00
C GLY A 559 3.28 -5.54 -10.99
N ASN A 560 3.13 -4.87 -12.15
CA ASN A 560 3.18 -3.41 -12.21
C ASN A 560 1.79 -2.81 -12.00
N GLY A 561 1.69 -1.86 -11.08
CA GLY A 561 0.48 -1.09 -10.85
C GLY A 561 0.20 -0.11 -11.99
N ARG A 562 -1.05 -0.09 -12.47
CA ARG A 562 -1.54 0.83 -13.51
C ARG A 562 -2.78 1.56 -13.03
N VAL A 563 -2.95 2.80 -13.49
CA VAL A 563 -4.20 3.57 -13.35
C VAL A 563 -4.49 4.24 -14.68
N ASN A 564 -5.65 3.97 -15.27
CA ASN A 564 -6.09 4.58 -16.52
C ASN A 564 -7.44 5.30 -16.34
N THR A 565 -7.71 6.26 -17.22
CA THR A 565 -8.94 7.03 -17.25
C THR A 565 -9.83 6.62 -18.42
N TYR A 566 -11.15 6.66 -18.20
CA TYR A 566 -12.15 6.25 -19.18
C TYR A 566 -13.38 7.18 -19.14
N TRP A 567 -14.04 7.33 -20.28
CA TRP A 567 -15.38 7.90 -20.42
C TRP A 567 -16.37 6.77 -20.71
N VAL A 568 -17.46 6.74 -19.95
CA VAL A 568 -18.46 5.67 -20.03
C VAL A 568 -19.76 6.21 -20.61
N ASP A 569 -20.13 5.80 -21.82
CA ASP A 569 -21.37 6.20 -22.51
C ASP A 569 -22.44 5.09 -22.56
N GLY A 570 -22.15 3.92 -21.97
CA GLY A 570 -23.07 2.78 -21.87
C GLY A 570 -22.58 1.71 -20.89
N LYS A 571 -23.34 0.61 -20.76
CA LYS A 571 -23.03 -0.46 -19.78
C LYS A 571 -22.20 -1.61 -20.36
N ASP A 572 -22.17 -1.75 -21.68
CA ASP A 572 -21.38 -2.78 -22.36
C ASP A 572 -19.90 -2.37 -22.47
N ALA A 573 -19.01 -3.35 -22.57
CA ALA A 573 -17.57 -3.13 -22.69
C ALA A 573 -17.16 -2.25 -23.90
N SER A 574 -17.97 -2.24 -24.98
CA SER A 574 -17.74 -1.39 -26.16
C SER A 574 -18.02 0.10 -25.92
N ASN A 575 -18.66 0.43 -24.80
CA ASN A 575 -19.11 1.77 -24.44
C ASN A 575 -18.24 2.38 -23.31
N ILE A 576 -17.03 1.84 -23.15
CA ILE A 576 -16.01 2.32 -22.22
C ILE A 576 -14.84 2.77 -23.08
N HIS A 577 -14.67 4.09 -23.19
CA HIS A 577 -13.69 4.70 -24.07
C HIS A 577 -12.50 5.20 -23.24
N PRO A 578 -11.26 4.78 -23.52
CA PRO A 578 -10.09 5.30 -22.82
C PRO A 578 -9.95 6.81 -23.09
N THR A 579 -9.65 7.57 -22.05
CA THR A 579 -9.35 9.01 -22.12
C THR A 579 -7.90 9.27 -21.76
N ASN A 580 -7.36 10.41 -22.20
CA ASN A 580 -5.99 10.82 -21.84
C ASN A 580 -6.02 12.07 -20.96
N GLU A 581 -6.16 11.88 -19.66
CA GLU A 581 -5.98 12.96 -18.69
C GLU A 581 -4.49 13.04 -18.30
N ASN A 582 -3.96 14.26 -18.13
CA ASN A 582 -2.56 14.50 -17.76
C ASN A 582 -2.30 14.13 -16.28
N LEU A 583 -2.43 12.83 -15.97
CA LEU A 583 -2.23 12.28 -14.65
C LEU A 583 -0.74 12.24 -14.32
N THR A 584 -0.42 12.67 -13.10
CA THR A 584 0.93 12.59 -12.54
C THR A 584 0.89 11.77 -11.25
N ASN A 585 2.05 11.29 -10.79
CA ASN A 585 2.16 10.49 -9.55
C ASN A 585 1.24 9.27 -9.52
N VAL A 586 1.10 8.58 -10.65
CA VAL A 586 0.27 7.39 -10.76
C VAL A 586 0.94 6.22 -10.05
N ARG A 587 0.29 5.68 -9.01
CA ARG A 587 0.71 4.47 -8.32
C ARG A 587 -0.49 3.56 -8.10
N CYS A 588 -0.28 2.26 -8.19
CA CYS A 588 -1.28 1.27 -7.81
C CYS A 588 -0.56 0.11 -7.13
N LYS A 589 -1.01 -0.27 -5.94
CA LYS A 589 -0.45 -1.38 -5.15
C LYS A 589 -1.57 -2.33 -4.76
N SER A 590 -1.22 -3.61 -4.67
CA SER A 590 -2.13 -4.68 -4.21
C SER A 590 -1.53 -5.34 -2.97
N GLU A 591 -2.07 -5.02 -1.79
CA GLU A 591 -1.65 -5.62 -0.53
C GLU A 591 -2.70 -6.61 -0.03
N ASN A 592 -2.35 -7.88 0.14
CA ASN A 592 -3.28 -8.94 0.53
C ASN A 592 -4.53 -9.06 -0.38
N GLY A 593 -4.41 -8.62 -1.63
CA GLY A 593 -5.50 -8.57 -2.62
C GLY A 593 -6.38 -7.33 -2.54
N ILE A 594 -6.08 -6.38 -1.65
CA ILE A 594 -6.73 -5.07 -1.59
C ILE A 594 -6.00 -4.10 -2.51
N ILE A 595 -6.74 -3.51 -3.44
CA ILE A 595 -6.20 -2.51 -4.37
C ILE A 595 -6.21 -1.13 -3.72
N THR A 596 -5.08 -0.44 -3.79
CA THR A 596 -4.94 0.98 -3.50
C THR A 596 -4.38 1.66 -4.74
N MET A 597 -5.09 2.64 -5.26
CA MET A 597 -4.65 3.47 -6.38
C MET A 597 -4.50 4.92 -5.96
N GLU A 598 -3.50 5.59 -6.53
CA GLU A 598 -3.14 6.97 -6.24
C GLU A 598 -2.82 7.69 -7.54
N PHE A 599 -3.27 8.94 -7.67
CA PHE A 599 -2.96 9.80 -8.81
C PHE A 599 -3.16 11.27 -8.46
N THR A 600 -2.47 12.14 -9.19
CA THR A 600 -2.65 13.60 -9.16
C THR A 600 -3.17 14.08 -10.50
N ARG A 601 -4.21 14.91 -10.50
CA ARG A 601 -4.77 15.54 -11.71
C ARG A 601 -5.02 17.05 -11.52
N PRO A 602 -4.95 17.85 -12.58
CA PRO A 602 -5.35 19.26 -12.52
C PRO A 602 -6.87 19.40 -12.33
N PHE A 603 -7.33 20.54 -11.78
CA PHE A 603 -8.78 20.82 -11.70
C PHE A 603 -9.41 21.04 -13.08
N LEU A 604 -8.65 21.67 -13.97
CA LEU A 604 -9.02 21.98 -15.35
C LEU A 604 -8.18 21.13 -16.32
N PRO A 605 -8.80 20.33 -17.20
CA PRO A 605 -8.08 19.57 -18.22
C PRO A 605 -7.42 20.50 -19.24
N SER A 606 -6.18 20.19 -19.63
CA SER A 606 -5.38 20.99 -20.57
C SER A 606 -5.74 20.71 -22.03
N CYS A 607 -6.95 21.09 -22.45
CA CYS A 607 -7.43 20.86 -23.82
C CYS A 607 -7.30 22.10 -24.70
N VAL A 608 -6.76 21.94 -25.91
CA VAL A 608 -6.57 23.03 -26.89
C VAL A 608 -7.83 23.31 -27.72
N ASN A 609 -8.68 22.29 -27.98
CA ASN A 609 -9.82 22.40 -28.91
C ASN A 609 -11.20 21.97 -28.36
N GLY A 610 -11.34 21.61 -27.08
CA GLY A 610 -12.64 21.42 -26.40
C GLY A 610 -13.58 20.29 -26.87
N ASP A 611 -13.29 19.63 -28.00
CA ASP A 611 -14.20 18.63 -28.60
C ASP A 611 -14.11 17.23 -27.97
N MET A 612 -13.04 16.93 -27.22
CA MET A 612 -12.86 15.62 -26.58
C MET A 612 -13.70 15.49 -25.28
N PRO A 613 -14.25 14.30 -24.96
CA PRO A 613 -15.07 14.10 -23.77
C PRO A 613 -14.38 14.50 -22.47
N GLU A 614 -13.10 14.14 -22.30
CA GLU A 614 -12.30 14.43 -21.10
C GLU A 614 -12.20 15.93 -20.78
N CYS A 615 -12.33 16.80 -21.78
CA CYS A 615 -12.28 18.27 -21.58
C CYS A 615 -13.47 18.80 -20.77
N LYS A 616 -14.54 18.02 -20.63
CA LYS A 616 -15.72 18.35 -19.82
C LYS A 616 -15.60 17.81 -18.38
N ASN A 617 -14.54 17.09 -18.04
CA ASN A 617 -14.29 16.55 -16.69
C ASN A 617 -13.65 17.60 -15.77
N ILE A 618 -14.39 18.67 -15.48
CA ILE A 618 -13.94 19.79 -14.65
C ILE A 618 -14.31 19.53 -13.19
N ILE A 619 -13.34 19.70 -12.27
CA ILE A 619 -13.60 19.65 -10.83
C ILE A 619 -13.52 21.07 -10.25
N GLU A 620 -14.65 21.57 -9.76
CA GLU A 620 -14.71 22.79 -8.96
C GLU A 620 -14.73 22.42 -7.47
N PRO A 621 -13.68 22.74 -6.68
CA PRO A 621 -13.58 22.34 -5.27
C PRO A 621 -14.73 22.80 -4.37
N THR A 622 -15.38 23.90 -4.75
CA THR A 622 -16.52 24.49 -4.04
C THR A 622 -17.83 23.77 -4.27
N THR A 623 -17.92 22.94 -5.31
CA THR A 623 -19.13 22.17 -5.64
C THR A 623 -19.02 20.74 -5.11
N PRO A 624 -20.13 20.13 -4.64
CA PRO A 624 -20.10 18.73 -4.23
C PRO A 624 -19.78 17.82 -5.41
N LEU A 625 -18.67 17.07 -5.32
CA LEU A 625 -18.27 16.10 -6.32
C LEU A 625 -19.09 14.83 -6.15
N LYS A 626 -19.75 14.37 -7.22
CA LYS A 626 -20.55 13.14 -7.19
C LYS A 626 -19.65 11.95 -7.51
N VAL A 627 -19.50 11.04 -6.56
CA VAL A 627 -18.59 9.90 -6.67
C VAL A 627 -19.38 8.60 -6.61
N ILE A 628 -19.12 7.72 -7.58
CA ILE A 628 -19.55 6.32 -7.62
C ILE A 628 -18.30 5.43 -7.62
N TRP A 629 -18.45 4.15 -7.29
CA TRP A 629 -17.31 3.22 -7.25
C TRP A 629 -17.73 1.81 -7.67
N ALA A 630 -16.74 1.04 -8.14
CA ALA A 630 -16.92 -0.35 -8.52
C ALA A 630 -15.64 -1.17 -8.30
N MET A 631 -15.80 -2.47 -8.06
CA MET A 631 -14.72 -3.44 -7.95
C MET A 631 -15.05 -4.69 -8.75
N GLY A 632 -14.04 -5.31 -9.36
CA GLY A 632 -14.21 -6.54 -10.12
C GLY A 632 -13.00 -7.47 -10.05
N ALA A 633 -13.08 -8.56 -10.79
CA ALA A 633 -12.09 -9.65 -10.70
C ALA A 633 -10.84 -9.41 -11.55
N GLN A 634 -10.96 -8.78 -12.71
CA GLN A 634 -9.84 -8.56 -13.62
C GLN A 634 -10.06 -7.30 -14.46
N TRP A 635 -8.97 -6.57 -14.75
CA TRP A 635 -8.96 -5.46 -15.71
C TRP A 635 -7.85 -5.65 -16.75
N SER A 636 -8.08 -5.15 -17.96
CA SER A 636 -7.17 -5.20 -19.10
C SER A 636 -7.31 -3.91 -19.92
N ASP A 637 -6.22 -3.37 -20.43
CA ASP A 637 -6.19 -2.07 -21.13
C ASP A 637 -6.57 -2.15 -22.62
N SER A 638 -6.31 -3.29 -23.27
CA SER A 638 -6.34 -3.42 -24.74
C SER A 638 -7.66 -3.96 -25.28
N HIS A 639 -8.32 -4.88 -24.57
CA HIS A 639 -9.59 -5.47 -24.97
C HIS A 639 -10.50 -5.70 -23.77
N LEU A 640 -11.43 -4.77 -23.55
CA LEU A 640 -12.48 -4.91 -22.54
C LEU A 640 -13.49 -5.97 -23.00
N SER A 641 -13.82 -6.88 -22.10
CA SER A 641 -14.76 -7.99 -22.32
C SER A 641 -15.65 -8.19 -21.10
N VAL A 642 -16.50 -9.22 -21.12
CA VAL A 642 -17.32 -9.62 -19.96
C VAL A 642 -16.45 -9.93 -18.72
N ARG A 643 -15.17 -10.26 -18.89
CA ARG A 643 -14.24 -10.47 -17.77
C ARG A 643 -13.96 -9.21 -16.95
N ASN A 644 -14.17 -8.02 -17.53
CA ASN A 644 -13.98 -6.73 -16.87
C ASN A 644 -15.21 -6.31 -16.04
N MET A 645 -16.27 -7.11 -16.05
CA MET A 645 -17.50 -6.81 -15.32
C MET A 645 -17.23 -6.67 -13.81
N HIS A 646 -17.76 -5.60 -13.23
CA HIS A 646 -17.70 -5.40 -11.78
C HIS A 646 -18.60 -6.41 -11.06
N SER A 647 -18.13 -6.93 -9.93
CA SER A 647 -18.92 -7.81 -9.05
C SER A 647 -19.54 -7.05 -7.88
N ILE A 648 -18.95 -5.91 -7.51
CA ILE A 648 -19.37 -5.08 -6.39
C ILE A 648 -19.41 -3.62 -6.86
N THR A 649 -20.49 -2.90 -6.55
CA THR A 649 -20.69 -1.51 -6.98
C THR A 649 -21.36 -0.68 -5.90
N SER A 650 -21.20 0.63 -5.97
CA SER A 650 -21.99 1.59 -5.20
C SER A 650 -23.48 1.47 -5.52
N SER A 651 -24.33 1.48 -4.49
CA SER A 651 -25.79 1.50 -4.66
C SER A 651 -26.35 2.86 -5.11
N ARG A 652 -25.65 3.96 -4.77
CA ARG A 652 -26.02 5.34 -5.09
C ARG A 652 -24.77 6.24 -5.18
N PRO A 653 -24.86 7.43 -5.81
CA PRO A 653 -23.75 8.39 -5.79
C PRO A 653 -23.62 9.06 -4.43
N VAL A 654 -22.37 9.34 -4.05
CA VAL A 654 -22.02 10.07 -2.83
C VAL A 654 -21.57 11.47 -3.18
N HIS A 655 -22.10 12.48 -2.51
CA HIS A 655 -21.67 13.87 -2.66
C HIS A 655 -20.47 14.15 -1.74
N VAL A 656 -19.27 14.24 -2.31
CA VAL A 656 -18.03 14.56 -1.59
C VAL A 656 -17.80 16.07 -1.61
N LEU A 657 -17.78 16.68 -0.42
CA LEU A 657 -17.48 18.09 -0.21
C LEU A 657 -15.97 18.26 -0.02
N LEU A 658 -15.25 18.46 -1.11
CA LEU A 658 -13.78 18.47 -1.15
C LEU A 658 -13.15 19.47 -0.15
N MET A 659 -13.72 20.68 -0.03
CA MET A 659 -13.21 21.71 0.89
C MET A 659 -13.48 21.40 2.38
N ARG A 660 -14.52 20.61 2.68
CA ARG A 660 -14.96 20.34 4.05
C ARG A 660 -14.38 19.04 4.61
N GLY A 661 -13.88 18.14 3.74
CA GLY A 661 -13.42 16.83 4.18
C GLY A 661 -14.57 15.90 4.57
N SER A 662 -15.76 16.07 4.00
CA SER A 662 -16.97 15.30 4.36
C SER A 662 -17.72 14.79 3.14
N ALA A 663 -18.57 13.79 3.32
CA ALA A 663 -19.46 13.34 2.26
C ALA A 663 -20.88 13.07 2.77
N GLU A 664 -21.85 13.24 1.88
CA GLU A 664 -23.27 13.06 2.14
C GLU A 664 -23.87 12.15 1.05
N ALA A 665 -24.68 11.17 1.45
CA ALA A 665 -25.35 10.26 0.53
C ALA A 665 -26.63 10.91 -0.05
N GLU A 666 -26.95 10.65 -1.32
CA GLU A 666 -28.20 11.11 -1.93
C GLU A 666 -29.40 10.29 -1.36
N GLU A 667 -30.41 10.95 -0.79
CA GLU A 667 -31.62 10.30 -0.25
C GLU A 667 -32.60 9.94 -1.40
N ASP A 668 -33.11 8.71 -1.43
CA ASP A 668 -34.09 8.25 -2.43
C ASP A 668 -35.54 8.45 -1.93
N LEU A 669 -36.22 9.48 -2.45
CA LEU A 669 -37.61 9.82 -2.10
C LEU A 669 -38.67 8.98 -2.84
N ARG A 670 -38.28 8.03 -3.71
CA ARG A 670 -39.23 7.24 -4.54
C ARG A 670 -40.28 6.48 -3.72
N PRO A 671 -39.96 5.77 -2.61
CA PRO A 671 -40.96 4.99 -1.87
C PRO A 671 -42.07 5.86 -1.27
N VAL A 672 -41.70 7.04 -0.75
CA VAL A 672 -42.65 7.95 -0.09
C VAL A 672 -43.62 8.55 -1.11
N LEU A 673 -43.11 8.97 -2.26
CA LEU A 673 -43.94 9.54 -3.33
C LEU A 673 -44.89 8.50 -3.96
N ALA A 674 -44.46 7.23 -4.03
CA ALA A 674 -45.32 6.13 -4.48
C ALA A 674 -46.53 5.91 -3.54
N VAL A 675 -46.32 5.98 -2.22
CA VAL A 675 -47.40 5.87 -1.23
C VAL A 675 -48.39 7.03 -1.36
N HIS A 676 -47.91 8.27 -1.53
CA HIS A 676 -48.77 9.43 -1.83
C HIS A 676 -49.65 9.20 -3.07
N GLY A 677 -49.04 8.75 -4.18
CA GLY A 677 -49.75 8.49 -5.44
C GLY A 677 -50.85 7.44 -5.29
N PHE A 678 -50.57 6.32 -4.60
CA PHE A 678 -51.55 5.26 -4.36
C PHE A 678 -52.75 5.75 -3.54
N MET A 679 -52.52 6.48 -2.45
CA MET A 679 -53.60 7.05 -1.64
C MET A 679 -54.50 7.99 -2.44
N MET A 680 -53.91 8.86 -3.28
CA MET A 680 -54.68 9.78 -4.11
C MET A 680 -55.51 9.06 -5.16
N PHE A 681 -55.00 7.98 -5.77
CA PHE A 681 -55.76 7.15 -6.69
C PHE A 681 -56.94 6.46 -5.99
N LEU A 682 -56.73 5.88 -4.80
CA LEU A 682 -57.79 5.23 -4.04
C LEU A 682 -58.93 6.21 -3.69
N ALA A 683 -58.60 7.44 -3.31
CA ALA A 683 -59.60 8.46 -2.99
C ALA A 683 -60.33 8.99 -4.24
N TRP A 684 -59.61 9.52 -5.23
CA TRP A 684 -60.18 10.22 -6.38
C TRP A 684 -60.62 9.30 -7.51
N GLY A 685 -60.01 8.11 -7.64
CA GLY A 685 -60.31 7.14 -8.69
C GLY A 685 -61.41 6.13 -8.30
N ILE A 686 -61.63 5.90 -7.00
CA ILE A 686 -62.52 4.83 -6.51
C ILE A 686 -63.57 5.35 -5.52
N LEU A 687 -63.16 5.85 -4.35
CA LEU A 687 -64.07 6.11 -3.24
C LEU A 687 -65.02 7.29 -3.51
N LEU A 688 -64.49 8.46 -3.87
CA LEU A 688 -65.31 9.67 -4.11
C LEU A 688 -66.25 9.51 -5.31
N PRO A 689 -65.81 8.98 -6.48
CA PRO A 689 -66.71 8.63 -7.58
C PRO A 689 -67.73 7.56 -7.18
N GLY A 690 -67.31 6.52 -6.46
CA GLY A 690 -68.19 5.45 -5.97
C GLY A 690 -69.33 5.98 -5.12
N GLY A 691 -69.05 6.92 -4.21
CA GLY A 691 -70.07 7.61 -3.41
C GLY A 691 -71.07 8.40 -4.27
N ILE A 692 -70.62 9.06 -5.34
CA ILE A 692 -71.51 9.79 -6.27
C ILE A 692 -72.42 8.81 -7.03
N LEU A 693 -71.87 7.68 -7.48
CA LEU A 693 -72.64 6.64 -8.17
C LEU A 693 -73.68 6.00 -7.24
N ALA A 694 -73.31 5.74 -5.98
CA ALA A 694 -74.24 5.25 -4.96
C ALA A 694 -75.44 6.18 -4.79
N ALA A 695 -75.19 7.50 -4.67
CA ALA A 695 -76.26 8.49 -4.53
C ALA A 695 -77.19 8.59 -5.75
N ARG A 696 -76.73 8.20 -6.94
CA ARG A 696 -77.53 8.25 -8.18
C ARG A 696 -78.28 6.95 -8.47
N TYR A 697 -77.63 5.80 -8.31
CA TYR A 697 -78.12 4.52 -8.82
C TYR A 697 -78.66 3.58 -7.74
N LEU A 698 -78.25 3.74 -6.48
CA LEU A 698 -78.66 2.87 -5.37
C LEU A 698 -79.91 3.34 -4.61
N LYS A 699 -80.64 4.34 -5.13
CA LYS A 699 -81.90 4.85 -4.53
C LYS A 699 -83.03 3.82 -4.40
N HIS A 700 -82.88 2.63 -4.97
CA HIS A 700 -83.85 1.53 -4.89
C HIS A 700 -83.72 0.70 -3.60
N LEU A 701 -82.64 0.88 -2.83
CA LEU A 701 -82.48 0.25 -1.52
C LEU A 701 -83.53 0.82 -0.55
N LYS A 702 -84.21 -0.05 0.20
CA LYS A 702 -85.24 0.36 1.17
C LYS A 702 -84.62 1.25 2.27
N GLY A 703 -85.31 2.33 2.63
CA GLY A 703 -84.87 3.28 3.67
C GLY A 703 -83.74 4.23 3.21
N ASP A 704 -82.91 4.66 4.15
CA ASP A 704 -81.81 5.62 3.93
C ASP A 704 -80.46 4.95 3.54
N GLY A 705 -80.48 3.67 3.15
CA GLY A 705 -79.25 2.91 2.88
C GLY A 705 -78.35 3.51 1.78
N TRP A 706 -78.94 4.07 0.71
CA TRP A 706 -78.17 4.76 -0.33
C TRP A 706 -77.44 6.01 0.19
N PHE A 707 -78.06 6.70 1.15
CA PHE A 707 -77.53 7.93 1.74
C PHE A 707 -76.38 7.60 2.70
N GLN A 708 -76.52 6.53 3.50
CA GLN A 708 -75.44 6.04 4.35
C GLN A 708 -74.22 5.60 3.53
N ILE A 709 -74.42 4.81 2.46
CA ILE A 709 -73.33 4.38 1.58
C ILE A 709 -72.62 5.58 0.94
N HIS A 710 -73.37 6.58 0.46
CA HIS A 710 -72.81 7.82 -0.05
C HIS A 710 -71.94 8.51 1.02
N VAL A 711 -72.51 8.75 2.20
CA VAL A 711 -71.82 9.46 3.30
C VAL A 711 -70.55 8.74 3.74
N TYR A 712 -70.59 7.41 3.94
CA TYR A 712 -69.41 6.64 4.33
C TYR A 712 -68.31 6.69 3.28
N LEU A 713 -68.63 6.49 2.00
CA LEU A 713 -67.63 6.57 0.92
C LEU A 713 -67.02 7.98 0.79
N GLN A 714 -67.81 9.04 0.98
CA GLN A 714 -67.31 10.42 0.94
C GLN A 714 -66.38 10.73 2.12
N TYR A 715 -66.75 10.35 3.35
CA TYR A 715 -65.89 10.57 4.52
C TYR A 715 -64.62 9.70 4.48
N SER A 716 -64.69 8.45 4.04
CA SER A 716 -63.50 7.60 3.84
C SER A 716 -62.57 8.17 2.77
N GLY A 717 -63.12 8.64 1.64
CA GLY A 717 -62.34 9.32 0.61
C GLY A 717 -61.65 10.58 1.13
N LEU A 718 -62.38 11.42 1.86
CA LEU A 718 -61.83 12.66 2.46
C LEU A 718 -60.70 12.38 3.46
N ALA A 719 -60.83 11.34 4.30
CA ALA A 719 -59.79 10.96 5.25
C ALA A 719 -58.48 10.56 4.55
N ILE A 720 -58.56 9.80 3.45
CA ILE A 720 -57.40 9.40 2.66
C ILE A 720 -56.76 10.59 1.94
N VAL A 721 -57.58 11.52 1.41
CA VAL A 721 -57.07 12.78 0.81
C VAL A 721 -56.29 13.60 1.85
N PHE A 722 -56.82 13.71 3.08
CA PHE A 722 -56.13 14.43 4.15
C PHE A 722 -54.81 13.77 4.53
N LEU A 723 -54.80 12.44 4.72
CA LEU A 723 -53.59 11.70 5.07
C LEU A 723 -52.51 11.84 3.99
N GLY A 724 -52.87 11.65 2.72
CA GLY A 724 -51.90 11.78 1.64
C GLY A 724 -51.41 13.21 1.41
N PHE A 725 -52.20 14.23 1.76
CA PHE A 725 -51.73 15.61 1.79
C PHE A 725 -50.70 15.85 2.89
N LEU A 726 -50.92 15.33 4.11
CA LEU A 726 -49.95 15.45 5.20
C LEU A 726 -48.61 14.78 4.87
N PHE A 727 -48.64 13.58 4.28
CA PHE A 727 -47.43 12.90 3.82
C PHE A 727 -46.64 13.73 2.80
N ALA A 728 -47.32 14.37 1.85
CA ALA A 728 -46.64 15.22 0.86
C ALA A 728 -46.00 16.47 1.48
N VAL A 729 -46.65 17.10 2.47
CA VAL A 729 -46.13 18.30 3.15
C VAL A 729 -44.95 17.97 4.06
N ALA A 730 -45.01 16.85 4.78
CA ALA A 730 -43.92 16.41 5.66
C ALA A 730 -42.63 16.14 4.86
N GLU A 731 -42.75 15.54 3.68
CA GLU A 731 -41.62 15.14 2.87
C GLU A 731 -40.95 16.31 2.13
N LEU A 732 -41.73 17.27 1.61
CA LEU A 732 -41.18 18.40 0.85
C LEU A 732 -40.57 19.51 1.73
N ARG A 733 -40.51 19.32 3.06
CA ARG A 733 -40.03 20.31 4.05
C ARG A 733 -40.56 21.74 3.78
N GLY A 734 -41.79 21.87 3.27
CA GLY A 734 -42.39 23.17 2.92
C GLY A 734 -43.44 23.13 1.80
N PHE A 735 -44.12 24.27 1.58
CA PHE A 735 -45.16 24.45 0.56
C PHE A 735 -44.61 25.15 -0.69
N TYR A 736 -44.32 24.39 -1.75
CA TYR A 736 -43.84 24.95 -3.03
C TYR A 736 -44.91 24.90 -4.13
N PHE A 737 -45.32 26.06 -4.64
CA PHE A 737 -46.41 26.24 -5.63
C PHE A 737 -45.93 26.23 -7.10
N SER A 738 -44.93 25.43 -7.45
CA SER A 738 -44.32 25.46 -8.78
C SER A 738 -45.01 24.57 -9.81
N SER A 739 -45.50 23.39 -9.41
CA SER A 739 -46.05 22.38 -10.34
C SER A 739 -47.55 22.54 -10.61
N LEU A 740 -47.97 22.21 -11.84
CA LEU A 740 -49.40 22.13 -12.22
C LEU A 740 -50.16 21.10 -11.37
N HIS A 741 -49.51 20.01 -10.98
CA HIS A 741 -50.08 19.01 -10.09
C HIS A 741 -50.49 19.61 -8.74
N VAL A 742 -49.61 20.40 -8.12
CA VAL A 742 -49.88 21.05 -6.82
C VAL A 742 -51.05 22.02 -6.94
N LYS A 743 -51.13 22.79 -8.03
CA LYS A 743 -52.23 23.74 -8.28
C LYS A 743 -53.59 23.04 -8.40
N PHE A 744 -53.68 22.00 -9.23
CA PHE A 744 -54.92 21.21 -9.37
C PHE A 744 -55.25 20.43 -8.09
N GLY A 745 -54.26 19.86 -7.42
CA GLY A 745 -54.42 19.13 -6.15
C GLY A 745 -55.01 20.00 -5.05
N LEU A 746 -54.47 21.21 -4.84
CA LEU A 746 -55.00 22.15 -3.84
C LEU A 746 -56.42 22.59 -4.17
N LEU A 747 -56.72 22.91 -5.42
CA LEU A 747 -58.08 23.26 -5.86
C LEU A 747 -59.05 22.09 -5.59
N ALA A 748 -58.66 20.85 -5.88
CA ALA A 748 -59.46 19.67 -5.61
C ALA A 748 -59.73 19.48 -4.10
N ILE A 749 -58.69 19.65 -3.27
CA ILE A 749 -58.80 19.57 -1.81
C ILE A 749 -59.75 20.65 -1.26
N THR A 750 -59.64 21.90 -1.73
CA THR A 750 -60.54 22.98 -1.31
C THR A 750 -61.99 22.67 -1.67
N LEU A 751 -62.24 22.19 -2.88
CA LEU A 751 -63.60 21.85 -3.34
C LEU A 751 -64.21 20.67 -2.58
N VAL A 752 -63.41 19.67 -2.20
CA VAL A 752 -63.91 18.49 -1.46
C VAL A 752 -64.15 18.81 0.02
N ILE A 753 -63.32 19.64 0.67
CA ILE A 753 -63.56 20.11 2.06
C ILE A 753 -64.80 21.01 2.12
N ALA A 754 -65.08 21.78 1.06
CA ALA A 754 -66.30 22.55 0.97
C ALA A 754 -67.57 21.68 0.93
N GLN A 755 -67.50 20.40 0.52
CA GLN A 755 -68.66 19.52 0.42
C GLN A 755 -69.28 19.16 1.78
N PRO A 756 -68.55 18.67 2.79
CA PRO A 756 -69.09 18.47 4.14
C PRO A 756 -69.62 19.76 4.79
N ALA A 757 -68.91 20.87 4.62
CA ALA A 757 -69.37 22.17 5.12
C ALA A 757 -70.70 22.57 4.48
N ASN A 758 -70.83 22.41 3.16
CA ASN A 758 -72.09 22.60 2.45
C ASN A 758 -73.18 21.60 2.91
N ALA A 759 -72.81 20.35 3.20
CA ALA A 759 -73.75 19.33 3.68
C ALA A 759 -74.30 19.62 5.08
N TYR A 760 -73.57 20.34 5.93
CA TYR A 760 -74.07 20.79 7.24
C TYR A 760 -75.25 21.77 7.10
N PHE A 761 -75.24 22.63 6.08
CA PHE A 761 -76.31 23.60 5.80
C PHE A 761 -77.51 22.99 5.05
N ARG A 762 -77.59 21.67 4.92
CA ARG A 762 -78.65 20.95 4.22
C ARG A 762 -80.03 21.22 4.84
N PRO A 763 -80.97 21.88 4.12
CA PRO A 763 -82.31 22.17 4.65
C PRO A 763 -83.11 20.89 4.93
N LYS A 764 -83.95 20.85 5.96
CA LYS A 764 -84.78 19.67 6.30
C LYS A 764 -85.74 19.30 5.17
N LYS A 765 -86.03 18.00 5.02
CA LYS A 765 -87.05 17.51 4.07
C LYS A 765 -88.45 17.94 4.59
N PRO A 766 -89.38 18.38 3.72
CA PRO A 766 -90.75 18.67 4.15
C PRO A 766 -91.40 17.42 4.73
N SER A 767 -92.11 17.59 5.85
CA SER A 767 -92.63 16.50 6.70
C SER A 767 -93.96 15.92 6.21
N SER A 768 -94.62 16.57 5.25
CA SER A 768 -95.97 16.19 4.78
C SER A 768 -96.00 16.00 3.25
N PRO A 769 -96.67 14.95 2.72
CA PRO A 769 -96.82 14.77 1.28
C PRO A 769 -97.82 15.81 0.75
N GLY A 770 -97.32 16.89 0.12
CA GLY A 770 -98.15 17.94 -0.48
C GLY A 770 -97.62 19.36 -0.36
N GLU A 771 -96.60 19.63 0.47
CA GLU A 771 -95.94 20.94 0.51
C GLU A 771 -94.99 21.15 -0.67
N GLU A 772 -95.10 22.28 -1.36
CA GLU A 772 -94.13 22.68 -2.39
C GLU A 772 -92.72 22.75 -1.79
N GLY A 773 -91.77 22.07 -2.43
CA GLY A 773 -90.39 21.99 -1.95
C GLY A 773 -89.79 23.38 -1.77
N SER A 774 -89.32 23.70 -0.56
CA SER A 774 -88.65 24.97 -0.26
C SER A 774 -87.58 25.31 -1.31
N SER A 775 -87.67 26.48 -1.95
CA SER A 775 -86.73 26.92 -3.00
C SER A 775 -85.27 26.90 -2.54
N LYS A 776 -85.03 27.04 -1.23
CA LYS A 776 -83.71 26.92 -0.59
C LYS A 776 -83.13 25.49 -0.69
N ARG A 777 -83.97 24.46 -0.62
CA ARG A 777 -83.56 23.06 -0.75
C ARG A 777 -83.17 22.73 -2.19
N LEU A 778 -83.93 23.23 -3.17
CA LEU A 778 -83.61 23.05 -4.59
C LEU A 778 -82.30 23.74 -4.98
N LEU A 779 -82.07 24.97 -4.50
CA LEU A 779 -80.83 25.70 -4.71
C LEU A 779 -79.63 24.95 -4.09
N TRP A 780 -79.77 24.46 -2.86
CA TRP A 780 -78.74 23.65 -2.19
C TRP A 780 -78.41 22.38 -2.96
N GLU A 781 -79.42 21.64 -3.45
CA GLU A 781 -79.22 20.41 -4.23
C GLU A 781 -78.47 20.70 -5.54
N TYR A 782 -78.78 21.81 -6.22
CA TYR A 782 -78.07 22.22 -7.42
C TYR A 782 -76.60 22.57 -7.11
N VAL A 783 -76.36 23.41 -6.11
CA VAL A 783 -75.00 23.82 -5.70
C VAL A 783 -74.17 22.63 -5.27
N HIS A 784 -74.72 21.72 -4.46
CA HIS A 784 -74.04 20.52 -3.99
C HIS A 784 -73.65 19.57 -5.14
N VAL A 785 -74.58 19.31 -6.07
CA VAL A 785 -74.30 18.43 -7.22
C VAL A 785 -73.29 19.07 -8.19
N LEU A 786 -73.39 20.37 -8.45
CA LEU A 786 -72.48 21.07 -9.36
C LEU A 786 -71.06 21.10 -8.79
N THR A 787 -70.90 21.55 -7.55
CA THR A 787 -69.59 21.66 -6.90
C THR A 787 -68.93 20.29 -6.70
N GLY A 788 -69.71 19.25 -6.36
CA GLY A 788 -69.20 17.88 -6.25
C GLY A 788 -68.71 17.30 -7.58
N ARG A 789 -69.38 17.61 -8.70
CA ARG A 789 -68.91 17.19 -10.04
C ARG A 789 -67.65 17.94 -10.48
N CYS A 790 -67.57 19.23 -10.21
CA CYS A 790 -66.37 20.01 -10.48
C CYS A 790 -65.17 19.46 -9.70
N ALA A 791 -65.35 19.08 -8.42
CA ALA A 791 -64.29 18.49 -7.61
C ALA A 791 -63.70 17.23 -8.25
N ILE A 792 -64.54 16.32 -8.78
CA ILE A 792 -64.06 15.11 -9.47
C ILE A 792 -63.27 15.44 -10.73
N ILE A 793 -63.73 16.37 -11.56
CA ILE A 793 -63.02 16.75 -12.80
C ILE A 793 -61.62 17.30 -12.46
N VAL A 794 -61.54 18.18 -11.47
CA VAL A 794 -60.26 18.74 -11.00
C VAL A 794 -59.38 17.65 -10.38
N GLY A 795 -59.95 16.73 -9.61
CA GLY A 795 -59.23 15.60 -9.01
C GLY A 795 -58.62 14.65 -10.06
N ILE A 796 -59.33 14.37 -11.16
CA ILE A 796 -58.80 13.58 -12.28
C ILE A 796 -57.63 14.31 -12.94
N ALA A 797 -57.75 15.62 -13.17
CA ALA A 797 -56.65 16.42 -13.71
C ALA A 797 -55.43 16.42 -12.78
N ALA A 798 -55.64 16.46 -11.46
CA ALA A 798 -54.57 16.37 -10.47
C ALA A 798 -53.85 15.01 -10.51
N LEU A 799 -54.56 13.89 -10.65
CA LEU A 799 -53.95 12.56 -10.78
C LEU A 799 -53.07 12.43 -12.03
N ILE A 800 -53.60 12.86 -13.19
CA ILE A 800 -52.86 12.76 -14.47
C ILE A 800 -51.60 13.65 -14.45
N THR A 801 -51.75 14.90 -13.97
CA THR A 801 -50.60 15.81 -13.87
C THR A 801 -49.58 15.37 -12.82
N GLY A 802 -50.01 14.69 -11.75
CA GLY A 802 -49.12 14.10 -10.75
C GLY A 802 -48.26 12.97 -11.30
N MET A 803 -48.87 12.06 -12.06
CA MET A 803 -48.13 10.97 -12.72
C MET A 803 -47.14 11.52 -13.75
N LYS A 804 -47.52 12.54 -14.53
CA LYS A 804 -46.60 13.19 -15.47
C LYS A 804 -45.41 13.84 -14.75
N HIS A 805 -45.66 14.53 -13.64
CA HIS A 805 -44.61 15.17 -12.84
C HIS A 805 -43.63 14.15 -12.23
N LEU A 806 -44.13 12.98 -11.83
CA LEU A 806 -43.30 11.86 -11.35
C LEU A 806 -42.38 11.34 -12.47
N GLY A 807 -42.92 11.13 -13.67
CA GLY A 807 -42.14 10.66 -14.82
C GLY A 807 -41.07 11.66 -15.26
N GLU A 808 -41.38 12.96 -15.29
CA GLU A 808 -40.40 14.01 -15.60
C GLU A 808 -39.27 14.08 -14.55
N ARG A 809 -39.55 13.74 -13.29
CA ARG A 809 -38.55 13.78 -12.21
C ARG A 809 -37.60 12.58 -12.21
N TYR A 810 -38.07 11.40 -12.60
CA TYR A 810 -37.30 10.15 -12.50
C TYR A 810 -36.95 9.50 -13.85
N GLY A 811 -37.39 10.07 -14.98
CA GLY A 811 -36.99 9.63 -16.32
C GLY A 811 -37.49 8.23 -16.72
N ASP A 812 -38.54 7.75 -16.06
CA ASP A 812 -38.96 6.35 -16.12
C ASP A 812 -40.00 6.08 -17.23
N GLU A 813 -39.70 5.17 -18.16
CA GLU A 813 -40.57 4.86 -19.30
C GLU A 813 -41.89 4.19 -18.87
N ASP A 814 -41.87 3.50 -17.73
CA ASP A 814 -43.02 2.76 -17.18
C ASP A 814 -44.15 3.69 -16.70
N VAL A 815 -43.83 4.94 -16.37
CA VAL A 815 -44.82 5.94 -15.93
C VAL A 815 -45.80 6.27 -17.07
N ARG A 816 -45.36 6.20 -18.33
CA ARG A 816 -46.23 6.39 -19.49
C ARG A 816 -47.30 5.31 -19.59
N ALA A 817 -46.95 4.06 -19.28
CA ALA A 817 -47.91 2.95 -19.24
C ALA A 817 -48.95 3.14 -18.13
N LEU A 818 -48.53 3.60 -16.94
CA LEU A 818 -49.43 3.88 -15.82
C LEU A 818 -50.40 5.04 -16.12
N VAL A 819 -49.95 6.09 -16.82
CA VAL A 819 -50.84 7.17 -17.28
C VAL A 819 -51.93 6.64 -18.22
N TRP A 820 -51.57 5.79 -19.19
CA TRP A 820 -52.55 5.19 -20.09
C TRP A 820 -53.53 4.26 -19.36
N ALA A 821 -53.05 3.49 -18.39
CA ALA A 821 -53.91 2.66 -17.53
C ALA A 821 -54.90 3.52 -16.73
N LEU A 822 -54.46 4.65 -16.18
CA LEU A 822 -55.31 5.60 -15.46
C LEU A 822 -56.37 6.23 -16.38
N VAL A 823 -56.02 6.61 -17.61
CA VAL A 823 -56.96 7.12 -18.60
C VAL A 823 -57.99 6.05 -18.98
N ALA A 824 -57.55 4.81 -19.22
CA ALA A 824 -58.44 3.68 -19.49
C ALA A 824 -59.43 3.42 -18.33
N TRP A 825 -58.96 3.50 -17.08
CA TRP A 825 -59.83 3.38 -15.89
C TRP A 825 -60.98 4.40 -15.89
N PHE A 826 -60.67 5.67 -16.13
CA PHE A 826 -61.71 6.71 -16.16
C PHE A 826 -62.65 6.57 -17.37
N LEU A 827 -62.15 6.09 -18.51
CA LEU A 827 -63.00 5.78 -19.67
C LEU A 827 -63.96 4.63 -19.37
N ILE A 828 -63.50 3.56 -18.73
CA ILE A 828 -64.36 2.45 -18.28
C ILE A 828 -65.44 2.96 -17.33
N MET A 829 -65.08 3.77 -16.34
CA MET A 829 -66.03 4.37 -15.42
C MET A 829 -67.07 5.24 -16.14
N ALA A 830 -66.64 6.06 -17.11
CA ALA A 830 -67.55 6.85 -17.94
C ALA A 830 -68.52 5.95 -18.74
N LEU A 831 -68.03 4.89 -19.38
CA LEU A 831 -68.86 3.92 -20.11
C LEU A 831 -69.87 3.22 -19.19
N ILE A 832 -69.47 2.81 -18.00
CA ILE A 832 -70.37 2.24 -16.98
C ILE A 832 -71.46 3.26 -16.63
N THR A 833 -71.12 4.53 -16.42
CA THR A 833 -72.14 5.55 -16.12
C THR A 833 -73.11 5.78 -17.28
N ILE A 834 -72.63 5.79 -18.53
CA ILE A 834 -73.46 5.92 -19.72
C ILE A 834 -74.40 4.71 -19.84
N TYR A 835 -73.89 3.50 -19.61
CA TYR A 835 -74.67 2.27 -19.63
C TYR A 835 -75.75 2.26 -18.54
N LEU A 836 -75.41 2.64 -17.31
CA LEU A 836 -76.37 2.73 -16.20
C LEU A 836 -77.45 3.79 -16.46
N GLU A 837 -77.08 4.94 -17.03
CA GLU A 837 -78.01 6.00 -17.43
C GLU A 837 -78.93 5.55 -18.56
N TYR A 838 -78.40 4.87 -19.58
CA TYR A 838 -79.17 4.26 -20.67
C TYR A 838 -80.18 3.24 -20.13
N ARG A 839 -79.76 2.37 -19.20
CA ARG A 839 -80.64 1.39 -18.56
C ARG A 839 -81.74 2.05 -17.72
N GLN A 840 -81.44 3.12 -17.00
CA GLN A 840 -82.44 3.91 -16.27
C GLN A 840 -83.45 4.59 -17.21
N ARG A 841 -83.00 5.16 -18.33
CA ARG A 841 -83.88 5.77 -19.34
C ARG A 841 -84.76 4.74 -20.03
N LYS A 842 -84.22 3.57 -20.37
CA LYS A 842 -85.00 2.45 -20.95
C LYS A 842 -86.05 1.91 -19.96
N ARG A 843 -85.73 1.81 -18.67
CA ARG A 843 -86.70 1.48 -17.61
C ARG A 843 -87.80 2.53 -17.47
N ARG A 844 -87.51 3.81 -17.71
CA ARG A 844 -88.53 4.89 -17.80
C ARG A 844 -89.35 4.82 -19.09
N GLY A 845 -88.73 4.45 -20.22
CA GLY A 845 -89.38 4.34 -21.53
C GLY A 845 -90.33 3.14 -21.70
N ASN A 846 -90.14 2.07 -20.92
CA ASN A 846 -91.05 0.90 -20.91
C ASN A 846 -92.31 1.09 -20.03
N ARG A 847 -92.54 2.28 -19.44
CA ARG A 847 -93.86 2.69 -18.95
C ARG A 847 -94.57 3.42 -20.11
N THR A 848 -95.55 2.79 -20.72
CA THR A 848 -96.27 3.32 -21.90
C THR A 848 -96.85 4.72 -21.66
N PRO A 849 -96.80 5.63 -22.65
CA PRO A 849 -97.32 6.99 -22.54
C PRO A 849 -98.82 7.02 -22.86
N GLY A 850 -99.65 7.36 -21.87
CA GLY A 850 -101.10 7.48 -22.01
C GLY A 850 -101.62 8.85 -21.58
N ARG A 851 -101.84 9.71 -22.58
CA ARG A 851 -102.79 10.84 -22.68
C ARG A 851 -102.63 12.08 -21.77
N SER A 852 -102.83 13.21 -22.41
CA SER A 852 -102.60 14.61 -22.05
C SER A 852 -103.59 15.23 -21.06
N ASN A 853 -103.11 16.29 -20.41
CA ASN A 853 -103.78 17.52 -19.95
C ASN A 853 -104.26 17.63 -18.49
N TRP A 854 -103.67 18.64 -17.83
CA TRP A 854 -104.23 19.59 -16.85
C TRP A 854 -104.77 19.09 -15.51
N VAL A 855 -104.02 19.46 -14.46
CA VAL A 855 -104.44 20.26 -13.28
C VAL A 855 -105.50 19.69 -12.32
N LEU A 856 -105.21 19.94 -11.02
CA LEU A 856 -106.08 19.96 -9.83
C LEU A 856 -106.48 18.62 -9.19
N GLY A 857 -105.83 18.38 -8.04
CA GLY A 857 -106.53 18.13 -6.79
C GLY A 857 -106.97 16.70 -6.46
N SER A 858 -107.06 16.48 -5.15
CA SER A 858 -107.75 15.39 -4.45
C SER A 858 -106.98 14.09 -4.20
N ASN A 859 -106.59 13.95 -2.92
CA ASN A 859 -106.84 12.84 -1.98
C ASN A 859 -107.05 11.41 -2.52
N GLY A 860 -106.44 10.45 -1.82
CA GLY A 860 -106.90 9.06 -1.80
C GLY A 860 -105.81 8.04 -1.52
N GLU A 861 -105.65 7.74 -0.23
CA GLU A 861 -105.48 6.42 0.40
C GLU A 861 -105.09 5.16 -0.42
N GLU A 862 -104.18 4.41 0.21
CA GLU A 862 -104.23 2.95 0.46
C GLU A 862 -103.74 1.87 -0.54
N GLU A 863 -103.09 0.89 0.11
CA GLU A 863 -103.10 -0.56 -0.10
C GLU A 863 -102.11 -1.28 -1.08
N ASP A 864 -101.13 -1.93 -0.43
CA ASP A 864 -101.00 -3.38 -0.22
C ASP A 864 -100.52 -4.41 -1.28
N ILE A 865 -99.99 -5.49 -0.68
CA ILE A 865 -99.84 -6.89 -1.11
C ILE A 865 -98.44 -7.38 -1.55
N ASP A 866 -97.73 -7.90 -0.55
CA ASP A 866 -97.45 -9.33 -0.30
C ASP A 866 -96.75 -10.22 -1.37
N LEU A 867 -95.77 -11.01 -0.93
CA LEU A 867 -95.82 -12.47 -0.89
C LEU A 867 -94.44 -13.11 -0.63
N LEU A 868 -94.40 -13.83 0.48
CA LEU A 868 -93.78 -15.13 0.73
C LEU A 868 -92.26 -15.25 0.97
N SER A 869 -92.03 -15.65 2.21
CA SER A 869 -90.87 -16.28 2.86
C SER A 869 -90.78 -17.78 2.49
N PRO A 870 -90.07 -18.68 3.22
CA PRO A 870 -88.99 -18.56 4.21
C PRO A 870 -87.88 -19.65 4.03
N SER A 871 -87.03 -19.77 5.06
CA SER A 871 -86.19 -20.90 5.51
C SER A 871 -84.72 -20.84 5.09
N ARG A 872 -83.79 -20.49 5.99
CA ARG A 872 -83.28 -21.21 7.19
C ARG A 872 -82.78 -22.61 6.83
N VAL A 873 -81.50 -22.90 7.07
CA VAL A 873 -81.02 -23.57 8.30
C VAL A 873 -79.50 -23.53 8.31
N ALA A 874 -78.95 -23.22 9.47
CA ALA A 874 -77.56 -23.32 9.84
C ALA A 874 -77.33 -24.68 10.51
N GLU A 875 -76.15 -25.29 10.33
CA GLU A 875 -75.46 -25.92 11.46
C GLU A 875 -73.98 -26.23 11.17
N LYS A 876 -73.21 -26.11 12.26
CA LYS A 876 -71.79 -26.39 12.45
C LYS A 876 -71.54 -27.89 12.44
N GLU A 877 -70.35 -28.34 12.04
CA GLU A 877 -69.38 -28.99 12.95
C GLU A 877 -68.04 -29.41 12.31
N SER A 878 -66.96 -29.07 13.06
CA SER A 878 -65.74 -29.84 13.37
C SER A 878 -64.85 -30.53 12.30
N ARG A 879 -63.59 -30.03 12.28
CA ARG A 879 -62.26 -30.69 12.42
C ARG A 879 -61.79 -31.89 11.55
N SER A 880 -60.47 -31.81 11.29
CA SER A 880 -59.47 -32.81 10.82
C SER A 880 -59.52 -33.14 9.32
N SER A 881 -58.52 -32.79 8.50
CA SER A 881 -57.13 -33.29 8.43
C SER A 881 -57.05 -34.74 7.98
N GLU A 882 -57.04 -34.98 6.66
CA GLU A 882 -55.89 -35.58 5.95
C GLU A 882 -56.20 -35.78 4.45
N ARG A 883 -55.26 -35.27 3.65
CA ARG A 883 -54.68 -35.80 2.40
C ARG A 883 -55.49 -36.69 1.43
N MET A 884 -55.53 -36.14 0.20
CA MET A 884 -55.11 -36.74 -1.08
C MET A 884 -56.05 -37.66 -1.88
N GLU A 885 -56.31 -37.17 -3.10
CA GLU A 885 -56.26 -37.88 -4.39
C GLU A 885 -57.24 -39.04 -4.62
N VAL A 886 -58.26 -38.82 -5.45
CA VAL A 886 -58.28 -39.06 -6.91
C VAL A 886 -58.59 -40.52 -7.27
N GLN A 887 -59.80 -40.66 -7.84
CA GLN A 887 -60.22 -41.56 -8.93
C GLN A 887 -60.69 -43.00 -8.68
N LEU A 888 -61.93 -43.20 -9.17
CA LEU A 888 -62.47 -44.28 -10.00
C LEU A 888 -63.38 -45.34 -9.34
N GLU A 889 -64.66 -45.24 -9.72
CA GLU A 889 -65.63 -46.33 -9.97
C GLU A 889 -65.02 -47.51 -10.79
N PRO A 890 -65.69 -48.68 -10.99
CA PRO A 890 -67.08 -49.04 -10.68
C PRO A 890 -67.29 -50.44 -10.06
N LEU A 891 -68.57 -50.70 -9.80
CA LEU A 891 -69.23 -51.95 -9.44
C LEU A 891 -68.98 -53.16 -10.37
N SER A 892 -69.00 -54.32 -9.71
CA SER A 892 -69.66 -55.59 -10.12
C SER A 892 -68.95 -56.58 -11.05
N ASN A 893 -68.62 -57.74 -10.46
CA ASN A 893 -68.88 -59.11 -10.93
C ASN A 893 -69.10 -59.31 -12.45
N ARG A 894 -68.06 -59.78 -13.15
CA ARG A 894 -67.99 -61.15 -13.69
C ARG A 894 -66.58 -61.53 -14.06
#